data_AF-A0A1V2I3I1-F1
#
_entry.id   AF-A0A1V2I3I1-F1
#
_cell.length_a   1.000
_cell.length_b   1.000
_cell.length_c   1.000
_cell.angle_alpha   90.00
_cell.angle_beta   90.00
_cell.angle_gamma   90.00
#
_symmetry.space_group_name_H-M   'P 1'
#
loop_
_entity.id
_entity.type
_entity.pdbx_description
1 polymer ?
#
loop_
_entity_poly.entity_id
_entity_poly.type
_entity_poly.pdbx_seq_one_letter_code
_entity_poly.pdbx_strand_id
1 'polypeptide(L)'
;MAAALAAAVPGQTVTLPPGRYAETLVVDKAVTLAAAAGGGTVWLAGGGPLVLRGSVVLSGLVIVGADPSLPAVVIEAGAPTLRGCEIVGGRVEIVGDASPTLRDCRISGAQLAGAHAAGTGGPTLEACVVTDVDGTGVVASAGATVTLRGCRISRTTGSGLRARGQATASADGCEITGTGRSGVLVEDTATVRLRGCAVRGAGTEGVRVLGSSPASPGVPGLGTAAGASAAAAAPGPATGGTGSESADGRRDADGPGGADGTADRPGPEVVADDCELESAGTDGLLVEGAATVTLSGCRLRSPARAGVVAAGASAVTLTGCVLERVGTSAVVARGSAVITVDGGRVFRPAANGVFVADAGLATLRDVAIEEAGYSAVHAAGAASVTLVDVTLRATPEHGVHAVGRAAVRVEGGRVSGAAMSALHAEQDATLTAHGCELAGNGIGISANATASATATGCVVTDSADVGIRVGSDAKATLTGCRVERTGAAGVVVAERGEAQITDCRIADATGSGLVVWRAAAPAVSGLLVARTGKNGVFVGDDAGGAFDGGEITAAAFPALHVGARATPRIAGLRIRDTETDLSLADGGAPRFERCTVTRVRTVNIPASGRDGAADGPGGTVPGTAAPDGRDGGTGADGEADDRPEAPPVESLDDLLAELAGLVGLDRVKRDVGAQVKLMQTVRRRQEAGLAAPPLSRNLIFAGNPGTGKTTVARLYGRLLTALGMLERGHLVEADRSAMVGEYIGHTAPKTTAVFRRALGGVLFIDEAYALVPPGVGNDFGQEAVATLVKLMEDNRDRAVVIVAGYPGEMSRFIDSNPGLASRFTRTITFDDYADDELADIVEAQCAQHEYELTEPARAALAGYFSGVPRVRGFGNGRLARQVFQRMTEIQAQRVADLTDPSTDDLLRLVPDDVPSS
;
A
#
# COMPACT_ATOMS: atom_id res chain seq x y z
N MET A 1 51.09 -40.61 7.28
CA MET A 1 50.23 -40.23 8.42
C MET A 1 49.37 -41.41 8.89
N ALA A 2 48.68 -42.11 8.00
CA ALA A 2 47.83 -43.27 8.29
C ALA A 2 48.50 -44.34 9.17
N ALA A 3 49.79 -44.64 8.96
CA ALA A 3 50.53 -45.59 9.81
C ALA A 3 50.62 -45.15 11.29
N ALA A 4 50.75 -43.85 11.57
CA ALA A 4 50.76 -43.33 12.93
C ALA A 4 49.36 -43.40 13.57
N LEU A 5 48.30 -43.16 12.78
CA LEU A 5 46.91 -43.33 13.22
C LEU A 5 46.56 -44.80 13.50
N ALA A 6 47.06 -45.71 12.66
CA ALA A 6 46.91 -47.15 12.84
C ALA A 6 47.62 -47.65 14.11
N ALA A 7 48.81 -47.12 14.40
CA ALA A 7 49.57 -47.42 15.63
C ALA A 7 49.01 -46.74 16.89
N ALA A 8 48.26 -45.64 16.75
CA ALA A 8 47.73 -44.90 17.90
C ALA A 8 46.71 -45.70 18.70
N VAL A 9 46.78 -45.59 20.03
CA VAL A 9 45.78 -46.13 20.96
C VAL A 9 44.68 -45.09 21.26
N PRO A 10 43.45 -45.51 21.62
CA PRO A 10 42.41 -44.57 22.03
C PRO A 10 42.86 -43.64 23.17
N GLY A 11 42.51 -42.36 23.07
CA GLY A 11 42.94 -41.27 23.95
C GLY A 11 44.29 -40.64 23.59
N GLN A 12 45.08 -41.24 22.69
CA GLN A 12 46.39 -40.71 22.32
C GLN A 12 46.29 -39.46 21.43
N THR A 13 47.23 -38.53 21.62
CA THR A 13 47.44 -37.37 20.73
C THR A 13 48.51 -37.68 19.69
N VAL A 14 48.16 -37.53 18.42
CA VAL A 14 49.03 -37.61 17.25
C VAL A 14 49.28 -36.19 16.76
N THR A 15 50.48 -35.67 17.05
CA THR A 15 50.89 -34.33 16.63
C THR A 15 51.51 -34.38 15.24
N LEU A 16 51.02 -33.55 14.32
CA LEU A 16 51.43 -33.53 12.91
C LEU A 16 52.39 -32.35 12.64
N PRO A 17 53.62 -32.58 12.13
CA PRO A 17 54.50 -31.49 11.73
C PRO A 17 53.94 -30.75 10.50
N PRO A 18 54.33 -29.48 10.27
CA PRO A 18 53.86 -28.69 9.14
C PRO A 18 54.12 -29.39 7.80
N GLY A 19 53.13 -29.36 6.91
CA GLY A 19 53.22 -30.02 5.61
C GLY A 19 51.86 -30.35 4.98
N ARG A 20 51.91 -30.82 3.73
CA ARG A 20 50.75 -31.25 2.95
C ARG A 20 50.73 -32.77 2.84
N TYR A 21 49.63 -33.38 3.25
CA TYR A 21 49.40 -34.81 3.31
C TYR A 21 48.34 -35.20 2.28
N ALA A 22 48.74 -35.95 1.25
CA ALA A 22 47.85 -36.40 0.16
C ALA A 22 47.13 -37.73 0.47
N GLU A 23 47.03 -38.09 1.75
CA GLU A 23 46.45 -39.35 2.21
C GLU A 23 44.95 -39.18 2.51
N THR A 24 44.09 -40.00 1.90
CA THR A 24 42.69 -40.12 2.32
C THR A 24 42.63 -40.83 3.67
N LEU A 25 41.90 -40.26 4.64
CA LEU A 25 41.85 -40.72 6.02
C LEU A 25 40.47 -41.23 6.41
N VAL A 26 40.45 -42.36 7.11
CA VAL A 26 39.30 -42.84 7.90
C VAL A 26 39.75 -42.90 9.36
N VAL A 27 39.00 -42.27 10.27
CA VAL A 27 39.30 -42.25 11.71
C VAL A 27 38.15 -42.90 12.46
N ASP A 28 38.37 -44.15 12.87
CA ASP A 28 37.43 -45.01 13.62
C ASP A 28 37.73 -45.10 15.12
N LYS A 29 38.91 -44.64 15.55
CA LYS A 29 39.32 -44.57 16.97
C LYS A 29 39.10 -43.18 17.56
N ALA A 30 38.82 -43.14 18.86
CA ALA A 30 38.84 -41.89 19.63
C ALA A 30 40.30 -41.44 19.87
N VAL A 31 40.84 -40.59 19.00
CA VAL A 31 42.21 -40.04 19.08
C VAL A 31 42.19 -38.52 18.91
N THR A 32 43.28 -37.83 19.26
CA THR A 32 43.45 -36.40 18.96
C THR A 32 44.46 -36.21 17.84
N LEU A 33 44.11 -35.45 16.80
CA LEU A 33 44.99 -35.02 15.72
C LEU A 33 45.20 -33.50 15.82
N ALA A 34 46.44 -33.06 16.01
CA ALA A 34 46.76 -31.65 16.25
C ALA A 34 47.95 -31.18 15.40
N ALA A 35 47.85 -29.97 14.84
CA ALA A 35 48.97 -29.33 14.14
C ALA A 35 50.07 -28.88 15.13
N ALA A 36 51.32 -29.30 14.90
CA ALA A 36 52.45 -29.03 15.80
C ALA A 36 52.79 -27.53 15.96
N ALA A 37 52.59 -26.75 14.90
CA ALA A 37 52.98 -25.34 14.82
C ALA A 37 51.78 -24.37 14.76
N GLY A 38 50.61 -24.82 15.21
CA GLY A 38 49.36 -24.05 15.19
C GLY A 38 48.56 -24.17 13.89
N GLY A 39 47.43 -23.47 13.85
CA GLY A 39 46.46 -23.49 12.74
C GLY A 39 47.06 -23.11 11.39
N GLY A 40 46.55 -23.68 10.31
CA GLY A 40 47.00 -23.37 8.94
C GLY A 40 48.29 -24.09 8.49
N THR A 41 49.01 -24.75 9.40
CA THR A 41 50.33 -25.35 9.10
C THR A 41 50.27 -26.79 8.56
N VAL A 42 49.15 -27.49 8.76
CA VAL A 42 48.95 -28.89 8.36
C VAL A 42 47.78 -28.98 7.39
N TRP A 43 48.05 -29.47 6.18
CA TRP A 43 47.09 -29.53 5.07
C TRP A 43 46.76 -30.99 4.72
N LEU A 44 45.54 -31.41 4.99
CA LEU A 44 44.99 -32.71 4.59
C LEU A 44 44.32 -32.53 3.22
N ALA A 45 44.94 -33.05 2.17
CA ALA A 45 44.52 -32.87 0.78
C ALA A 45 44.52 -34.22 0.03
N GLY A 46 43.80 -35.19 0.57
CA GLY A 46 43.60 -36.51 -0.04
C GLY A 46 42.67 -36.47 -1.24
N GLY A 47 42.65 -37.55 -2.03
CA GLY A 47 41.76 -37.69 -3.20
C GLY A 47 40.30 -38.00 -2.88
N GLY A 48 39.92 -37.96 -1.59
CA GLY A 48 38.57 -38.24 -1.10
C GLY A 48 38.38 -37.67 0.32
N PRO A 49 37.15 -37.73 0.86
CA PRO A 49 36.81 -37.09 2.14
C PRO A 49 37.61 -37.66 3.32
N LEU A 50 37.81 -36.81 4.34
CA LEU A 50 38.13 -37.26 5.68
C LEU A 50 36.88 -37.89 6.31
N VAL A 51 36.90 -39.20 6.58
CA VAL A 51 35.75 -39.91 7.16
C VAL A 51 35.95 -40.12 8.66
N LEU A 52 34.99 -39.68 9.47
CA LEU A 52 35.00 -39.78 10.94
C LEU A 52 33.91 -40.74 11.41
N ARG A 53 34.32 -41.81 12.11
CA ARG A 53 33.46 -42.88 12.66
C ARG A 53 33.51 -43.01 14.18
N GLY A 54 34.44 -42.32 14.82
CA GLY A 54 34.61 -42.30 16.27
C GLY A 54 34.75 -40.87 16.81
N SER A 55 34.73 -40.72 18.12
CA SER A 55 34.91 -39.44 18.82
C SER A 55 36.37 -38.94 18.74
N VAL A 56 36.79 -38.52 17.55
CA VAL A 56 38.09 -37.89 17.30
C VAL A 56 38.08 -36.42 17.71
N VAL A 57 39.22 -35.88 18.12
CA VAL A 57 39.45 -34.43 18.24
C VAL A 57 40.39 -33.97 17.14
N LEU A 58 39.96 -33.04 16.28
CA LEU A 58 40.81 -32.39 15.27
C LEU A 58 41.11 -30.95 15.73
N SER A 59 42.37 -30.53 15.66
CA SER A 59 42.80 -29.21 16.14
C SER A 59 43.79 -28.53 15.19
N GLY A 60 43.41 -27.37 14.65
CA GLY A 60 44.29 -26.53 13.83
C GLY A 60 44.61 -27.07 12.42
N LEU A 61 43.76 -27.94 11.86
CA LEU A 61 44.00 -28.60 10.58
C LEU A 61 43.30 -27.86 9.42
N VAL A 62 43.98 -27.77 8.27
CA VAL A 62 43.35 -27.40 6.98
C VAL A 62 42.95 -28.68 6.27
N ILE A 63 41.68 -28.80 5.88
CA ILE A 63 41.10 -29.96 5.20
C ILE A 63 40.62 -29.49 3.83
N VAL A 64 41.22 -30.01 2.77
CA VAL A 64 40.94 -29.62 1.39
C VAL A 64 40.15 -30.72 0.71
N GLY A 65 38.92 -30.43 0.30
CA GLY A 65 38.11 -31.29 -0.54
C GLY A 65 38.71 -31.40 -1.96
N ALA A 66 38.52 -32.57 -2.57
CA ALA A 66 39.01 -32.82 -3.92
C ALA A 66 38.12 -32.18 -5.01
N ASP A 67 36.85 -31.93 -4.70
CA ASP A 67 35.83 -31.37 -5.59
C ASP A 67 34.81 -30.59 -4.73
N PRO A 68 34.49 -29.32 -5.05
CA PRO A 68 33.50 -28.51 -4.32
C PRO A 68 32.12 -29.16 -4.16
N SER A 69 31.70 -29.99 -5.12
CA SER A 69 30.40 -30.68 -5.11
C SER A 69 30.36 -31.90 -4.17
N LEU A 70 31.51 -32.33 -3.66
CA LEU A 70 31.65 -33.48 -2.77
C LEU A 70 31.94 -33.05 -1.32
N PRO A 71 31.74 -33.94 -0.33
CA PRO A 71 32.21 -33.70 1.02
C PRO A 71 33.73 -33.61 1.10
N ALA A 72 34.24 -32.63 1.84
CA ALA A 72 35.62 -32.63 2.33
C ALA A 72 35.74 -33.43 3.64
N VAL A 73 34.68 -33.42 4.46
CA VAL A 73 34.54 -34.19 5.70
C VAL A 73 33.21 -34.93 5.70
N VAL A 74 33.22 -36.22 6.01
CA VAL A 74 32.01 -37.02 6.26
C VAL A 74 32.06 -37.53 7.70
N ILE A 75 31.01 -37.28 8.46
CA ILE A 75 30.88 -37.71 9.85
C ILE A 75 29.73 -38.71 9.92
N GLU A 76 30.07 -39.99 10.10
CA GLU A 76 29.12 -41.10 10.02
C GLU A 76 28.59 -41.57 11.38
N ALA A 77 29.34 -41.34 12.47
CA ALA A 77 28.95 -41.73 13.82
C ALA A 77 29.73 -40.96 14.91
N GLY A 78 29.20 -40.98 16.13
CA GLY A 78 29.86 -40.47 17.34
C GLY A 78 29.79 -38.95 17.50
N ALA A 79 30.62 -38.41 18.41
CA ALA A 79 30.66 -36.99 18.75
C ALA A 79 32.07 -36.39 18.60
N PRO A 80 32.62 -36.34 17.36
CA PRO A 80 33.94 -35.76 17.14
C PRO A 80 33.93 -34.24 17.35
N THR A 81 35.07 -33.70 17.78
CA THR A 81 35.24 -32.26 18.00
C THR A 81 36.26 -31.69 17.03
N LEU A 82 35.89 -30.68 16.25
CA LEU A 82 36.80 -29.91 15.39
C LEU A 82 37.04 -28.55 16.05
N ARG A 83 38.29 -28.12 16.19
CA ARG A 83 38.66 -26.83 16.80
C ARG A 83 39.65 -26.07 15.93
N GLY A 84 39.32 -24.83 15.56
CA GLY A 84 40.21 -23.99 14.75
C GLY A 84 40.60 -24.63 13.41
N CYS A 85 39.73 -25.46 12.84
CA CYS A 85 39.97 -26.14 11.57
C CYS A 85 39.40 -25.33 10.40
N GLU A 86 40.09 -25.38 9.27
CA GLU A 86 39.66 -24.75 8.02
C GLU A 86 39.31 -25.84 7.00
N ILE A 87 38.13 -25.77 6.41
CA ILE A 87 37.58 -26.74 5.46
C ILE A 87 37.34 -26.00 4.14
N VAL A 88 38.05 -26.40 3.09
CA VAL A 88 38.13 -25.66 1.82
C VAL A 88 37.79 -26.58 0.65
N GLY A 89 36.99 -26.11 -0.31
CA GLY A 89 36.77 -26.84 -1.56
C GLY A 89 35.90 -28.09 -1.42
N GLY A 90 34.99 -28.10 -0.45
CA GLY A 90 34.05 -29.20 -0.22
C GLY A 90 33.29 -29.02 1.11
N ARG A 91 32.19 -29.74 1.26
CA ARG A 91 31.26 -29.56 2.39
C ARG A 91 31.57 -30.43 3.61
N VAL A 92 30.93 -30.10 4.74
CA VAL A 92 30.82 -31.01 5.90
C VAL A 92 29.50 -31.76 5.80
N GLU A 93 29.57 -33.07 5.59
CA GLU A 93 28.42 -33.99 5.55
C GLU A 93 28.32 -34.73 6.90
N ILE A 94 27.14 -34.73 7.50
CA ILE A 94 26.88 -35.31 8.82
C ILE A 94 25.68 -36.25 8.68
N VAL A 95 25.91 -37.56 8.79
CA VAL A 95 24.89 -38.59 8.54
C VAL A 95 24.59 -39.41 9.79
N GLY A 96 23.46 -40.11 9.79
CA GLY A 96 23.06 -40.98 10.89
C GLY A 96 22.76 -40.21 12.18
N ASP A 97 23.28 -40.70 13.30
CA ASP A 97 23.11 -40.13 14.65
C ASP A 97 24.29 -39.24 15.10
N ALA A 98 25.25 -38.99 14.20
CA ALA A 98 26.46 -38.24 14.49
C ALA A 98 26.17 -36.84 15.07
N SER A 99 26.79 -36.53 16.20
CA SER A 99 26.58 -35.28 16.95
C SER A 99 27.90 -34.53 17.15
N PRO A 100 28.54 -34.06 16.05
CA PRO A 100 29.83 -33.39 16.09
C PRO A 100 29.76 -32.00 16.71
N THR A 101 30.87 -31.53 17.27
CA THR A 101 31.04 -30.14 17.75
C THR A 101 32.13 -29.45 16.94
N LEU A 102 31.78 -28.42 16.17
CA LEU A 102 32.71 -27.56 15.45
C LEU A 102 32.86 -26.24 16.25
N ARG A 103 34.09 -25.88 16.60
CA ARG A 103 34.43 -24.63 17.31
C ARG A 103 35.46 -23.83 16.55
N ASP A 104 35.20 -22.54 16.36
CA ASP A 104 36.13 -21.61 15.71
C ASP A 104 36.56 -22.09 14.31
N CYS A 105 35.70 -22.86 13.63
CA CYS A 105 36.00 -23.50 12.35
C CYS A 105 35.53 -22.63 11.18
N ARG A 106 36.26 -22.69 10.07
CA ARG A 106 35.90 -22.02 8.81
C ARG A 106 35.56 -23.07 7.75
N ILE A 107 34.44 -22.90 7.05
CA ILE A 107 34.00 -23.73 5.92
C ILE A 107 33.85 -22.80 4.71
N SER A 108 34.52 -23.10 3.58
CA SER A 108 34.44 -22.27 2.38
C SER A 108 34.70 -22.98 1.05
N GLY A 109 34.16 -22.41 -0.03
CA GLY A 109 34.35 -22.93 -1.40
C GLY A 109 33.62 -24.26 -1.65
N ALA A 110 32.47 -24.47 -0.99
CA ALA A 110 31.65 -25.66 -1.16
C ALA A 110 30.50 -25.40 -2.14
N GLN A 111 30.05 -26.43 -2.85
CA GLN A 111 28.83 -26.44 -3.66
C GLN A 111 27.71 -27.20 -2.95
N LEU A 112 26.46 -26.87 -3.30
CA LEU A 112 25.20 -27.39 -2.76
C LEU A 112 24.93 -27.01 -1.30
N ALA A 113 25.86 -27.29 -0.39
CA ALA A 113 25.77 -26.95 1.03
C ALA A 113 27.16 -26.66 1.63
N GLY A 114 27.26 -25.77 2.62
CA GLY A 114 28.49 -25.61 3.42
C GLY A 114 28.60 -26.70 4.50
N ALA A 115 27.56 -26.80 5.33
CA ALA A 115 27.36 -27.93 6.25
C ALA A 115 25.96 -28.53 6.05
N HIS A 116 25.87 -29.86 5.95
CA HIS A 116 24.62 -30.59 5.77
C HIS A 116 24.48 -31.69 6.81
N ALA A 117 23.42 -31.59 7.62
CA ALA A 117 22.97 -32.64 8.52
C ALA A 117 21.83 -33.44 7.87
N ALA A 118 22.11 -34.72 7.58
CA ALA A 118 21.25 -35.67 6.90
C ALA A 118 21.06 -36.93 7.77
N GLY A 119 20.22 -36.82 8.80
CA GLY A 119 20.01 -37.93 9.74
C GLY A 119 19.13 -37.54 10.92
N THR A 120 19.45 -38.07 12.10
CA THR A 120 18.83 -37.75 13.40
C THR A 120 19.83 -37.18 14.41
N GLY A 121 21.11 -37.04 14.01
CA GLY A 121 22.19 -36.49 14.84
C GLY A 121 22.03 -35.01 15.19
N GLY A 122 22.76 -34.59 16.24
CA GLY A 122 22.69 -33.26 16.83
C GLY A 122 23.99 -32.45 16.69
N PRO A 123 24.35 -31.94 15.50
CA PRO A 123 25.58 -31.19 15.31
C PRO A 123 25.51 -29.78 15.93
N THR A 124 26.60 -29.38 16.57
CA THR A 124 26.75 -28.04 17.17
C THR A 124 27.90 -27.29 16.50
N LEU A 125 27.62 -26.09 16.00
CA LEU A 125 28.62 -25.15 15.48
C LEU A 125 28.66 -23.94 16.42
N GLU A 126 29.84 -23.61 16.95
CA GLU A 126 30.06 -22.47 17.84
C GLU A 126 31.18 -21.58 17.28
N ALA A 127 30.94 -20.27 17.16
CA ALA A 127 31.85 -19.29 16.56
C ALA A 127 32.38 -19.66 15.15
N CYS A 128 31.61 -20.44 14.38
CA CYS A 128 32.02 -20.91 13.06
C CYS A 128 31.69 -19.89 11.95
N VAL A 129 32.50 -19.90 10.89
CA VAL A 129 32.29 -19.09 9.68
C VAL A 129 32.01 -20.01 8.50
N VAL A 130 30.82 -19.90 7.91
CA VAL A 130 30.44 -20.58 6.66
C VAL A 130 30.34 -19.51 5.57
N THR A 131 31.18 -19.59 4.54
CA THR A 131 31.30 -18.50 3.56
C THR A 131 31.66 -18.99 2.17
N ASP A 132 31.30 -18.23 1.13
CA ASP A 132 31.63 -18.57 -0.27
C ASP A 132 31.08 -19.96 -0.66
N VAL A 133 29.76 -20.13 -0.49
CA VAL A 133 29.06 -21.39 -0.79
C VAL A 133 28.16 -21.21 -2.01
N ASP A 134 28.43 -21.97 -3.07
CA ASP A 134 27.54 -22.05 -4.23
C ASP A 134 26.42 -23.06 -3.94
N GLY A 135 25.48 -22.62 -3.10
CA GLY A 135 24.40 -23.42 -2.53
C GLY A 135 23.89 -22.81 -1.24
N THR A 136 23.50 -23.65 -0.29
CA THR A 136 22.96 -23.23 1.02
C THR A 136 24.06 -23.20 2.08
N GLY A 137 24.09 -22.21 2.98
CA GLY A 137 25.10 -22.16 4.05
C GLY A 137 25.05 -23.40 4.96
N VAL A 138 23.94 -23.56 5.70
CA VAL A 138 23.69 -24.70 6.59
C VAL A 138 22.35 -25.35 6.26
N VAL A 139 22.33 -26.68 6.12
CA VAL A 139 21.13 -27.48 5.84
C VAL A 139 20.86 -28.46 6.98
N ALA A 140 19.70 -28.32 7.62
CA ALA A 140 19.11 -29.30 8.52
C ALA A 140 18.03 -30.09 7.77
N SER A 141 18.13 -31.43 7.76
CA SER A 141 17.21 -32.29 7.03
C SER A 141 16.93 -33.62 7.74
N ALA A 142 15.95 -34.38 7.24
CA ALA A 142 15.42 -35.57 7.90
C ALA A 142 14.90 -35.25 9.31
N GLY A 143 15.55 -35.72 10.38
CA GLY A 143 15.21 -35.42 11.78
C GLY A 143 16.37 -34.79 12.56
N ALA A 144 17.33 -34.17 11.88
CA ALA A 144 18.53 -33.64 12.50
C ALA A 144 18.22 -32.43 13.42
N THR A 145 18.99 -32.30 14.51
CA THR A 145 18.86 -31.18 15.47
C THR A 145 20.11 -30.30 15.44
N VAL A 146 20.13 -29.30 14.56
CA VAL A 146 21.30 -28.43 14.35
C VAL A 146 21.30 -27.27 15.34
N THR A 147 22.42 -27.05 16.03
CA THR A 147 22.63 -25.89 16.91
C THR A 147 23.74 -24.98 16.39
N LEU A 148 23.44 -23.70 16.21
CA LEU A 148 24.38 -22.65 15.79
C LEU A 148 24.50 -21.61 16.91
N ARG A 149 25.72 -21.24 17.31
CA ARG A 149 25.99 -20.20 18.32
C ARG A 149 27.06 -19.24 17.83
N GLY A 150 26.77 -17.94 17.79
CA GLY A 150 27.72 -16.92 17.36
C GLY A 150 28.31 -17.15 15.96
N CYS A 151 27.60 -17.87 15.09
CA CYS A 151 28.09 -18.26 13.78
C CYS A 151 27.82 -17.18 12.73
N ARG A 152 28.73 -17.04 11.75
CA ARG A 152 28.54 -16.17 10.58
C ARG A 152 28.35 -17.02 9.33
N ILE A 153 27.22 -16.83 8.66
CA ILE A 153 26.92 -17.40 7.34
C ILE A 153 26.91 -16.24 6.34
N SER A 154 27.71 -16.32 5.29
CA SER A 154 27.86 -15.19 4.34
C SER A 154 28.15 -15.62 2.90
N ARG A 155 27.74 -14.81 1.92
CA ARG A 155 28.04 -15.03 0.49
C ARG A 155 27.63 -16.44 0.01
N THR A 156 26.32 -16.71 0.05
CA THR A 156 25.73 -17.98 -0.41
C THR A 156 24.89 -17.74 -1.65
N THR A 157 24.96 -18.57 -2.71
CA THR A 157 24.09 -18.38 -3.89
C THR A 157 22.64 -18.82 -3.64
N GLY A 158 22.43 -19.74 -2.69
CA GLY A 158 21.13 -20.14 -2.15
C GLY A 158 20.79 -19.45 -0.82
N SER A 159 20.15 -20.21 0.08
CA SER A 159 19.75 -19.71 1.40
C SER A 159 20.88 -19.73 2.43
N GLY A 160 20.78 -18.94 3.50
CA GLY A 160 21.74 -18.97 4.60
C GLY A 160 21.56 -20.21 5.47
N LEU A 161 20.38 -20.35 6.06
CA LEU A 161 19.94 -21.53 6.83
C LEU A 161 18.71 -22.15 6.17
N ARG A 162 18.69 -23.47 6.01
CA ARG A 162 17.53 -24.22 5.52
C ARG A 162 17.18 -25.37 6.46
N ALA A 163 15.93 -25.48 6.86
CA ALA A 163 15.39 -26.60 7.64
C ALA A 163 14.22 -27.25 6.90
N ARG A 164 14.26 -28.58 6.78
CA ARG A 164 13.23 -29.36 6.06
C ARG A 164 13.02 -30.76 6.65
N GLY A 165 11.95 -31.44 6.26
CA GLY A 165 11.51 -32.69 6.88
C GLY A 165 10.94 -32.47 8.28
N GLN A 166 11.46 -33.22 9.25
CA GLN A 166 11.19 -33.12 10.69
C GLN A 166 12.35 -32.42 11.44
N ALA A 167 13.25 -31.74 10.72
CA ALA A 167 14.48 -31.21 11.31
C ALA A 167 14.21 -30.02 12.24
N THR A 168 15.02 -29.90 13.28
CA THR A 168 15.05 -28.73 14.17
C THR A 168 16.35 -27.97 13.96
N ALA A 169 16.28 -26.64 13.79
CA ALA A 169 17.45 -25.78 13.81
C ALA A 169 17.31 -24.70 14.88
N SER A 170 18.36 -24.49 15.68
CA SER A 170 18.44 -23.41 16.66
C SER A 170 19.64 -22.53 16.35
N ALA A 171 19.44 -21.21 16.29
CA ALA A 171 20.50 -20.23 16.08
C ALA A 171 20.45 -19.14 17.17
N ASP A 172 21.56 -18.95 17.86
CA ASP A 172 21.74 -17.95 18.92
C ASP A 172 22.89 -17.00 18.54
N GLY A 173 22.62 -15.69 18.52
CA GLY A 173 23.61 -14.66 18.21
C GLY A 173 24.27 -14.78 16.83
N CYS A 174 23.59 -15.39 15.86
CA CYS A 174 24.15 -15.69 14.53
C CYS A 174 23.88 -14.57 13.52
N GLU A 175 24.81 -14.39 12.58
CA GLU A 175 24.75 -13.41 11.50
C GLU A 175 24.65 -14.11 10.14
N ILE A 176 23.57 -13.84 9.39
CA ILE A 176 23.33 -14.37 8.04
C ILE A 176 23.31 -13.19 7.06
N THR A 177 24.23 -13.17 6.10
CA THR A 177 24.49 -11.98 5.25
C THR A 177 24.71 -12.30 3.78
N GLY A 178 24.08 -11.55 2.87
CA GLY A 178 24.34 -11.65 1.43
C GLY A 178 24.02 -13.05 0.87
N THR A 179 22.77 -13.47 1.03
CA THR A 179 22.25 -14.75 0.50
C THR A 179 21.56 -14.50 -0.85
N GLY A 180 21.79 -15.33 -1.86
CA GLY A 180 21.17 -15.17 -3.19
C GLY A 180 19.68 -15.53 -3.23
N ARG A 181 19.19 -16.24 -2.21
CA ARG A 181 17.76 -16.49 -1.94
C ARG A 181 17.43 -16.06 -0.51
N SER A 182 16.43 -16.68 0.10
CA SER A 182 15.95 -16.35 1.44
C SER A 182 17.03 -16.53 2.51
N GLY A 183 17.11 -15.64 3.50
CA GLY A 183 18.09 -15.74 4.58
C GLY A 183 17.89 -17.01 5.42
N VAL A 184 16.65 -17.26 5.84
CA VAL A 184 16.21 -18.52 6.46
C VAL A 184 15.05 -19.10 5.64
N LEU A 185 15.11 -20.40 5.33
CA LEU A 185 14.06 -21.15 4.64
C LEU A 185 13.60 -22.34 5.49
N VAL A 186 12.29 -22.46 5.72
CA VAL A 186 11.67 -23.53 6.52
C VAL A 186 10.58 -24.21 5.72
N GLU A 187 10.63 -25.53 5.65
CA GLU A 187 9.79 -26.38 4.79
C GLU A 187 9.28 -27.61 5.55
N ASP A 188 8.31 -28.31 4.95
CA ASP A 188 7.71 -29.55 5.45
C ASP A 188 7.06 -29.36 6.84
N THR A 189 7.62 -29.93 7.91
CA THR A 189 7.17 -29.70 9.30
C THR A 189 8.37 -29.38 10.19
N ALA A 190 9.38 -28.72 9.64
CA ALA A 190 10.59 -28.36 10.36
C ALA A 190 10.35 -27.20 11.34
N THR A 191 11.12 -27.17 12.43
CA THR A 191 11.07 -26.11 13.44
C THR A 191 12.37 -25.31 13.43
N VAL A 192 12.29 -23.98 13.37
CA VAL A 192 13.45 -23.10 13.54
C VAL A 192 13.27 -22.15 14.71
N ARG A 193 14.29 -22.05 15.57
CA ARG A 193 14.37 -21.09 16.66
C ARG A 193 15.54 -20.14 16.44
N LEU A 194 15.26 -18.83 16.45
CA LEU A 194 16.25 -17.76 16.27
C LEU A 194 16.25 -16.89 17.52
N ARG A 195 17.43 -16.57 18.06
CA ARG A 195 17.57 -15.68 19.22
C ARG A 195 18.70 -14.68 18.99
N GLY A 196 18.40 -13.39 19.06
CA GLY A 196 19.40 -12.33 18.86
C GLY A 196 20.14 -12.41 17.51
N CYS A 197 19.48 -12.96 16.48
CA CYS A 197 20.09 -13.19 15.17
C CYS A 197 19.88 -11.98 14.25
N ALA A 198 20.84 -11.75 13.34
CA ALA A 198 20.75 -10.73 12.30
C ALA A 198 20.74 -11.38 10.91
N VAL A 199 19.72 -11.10 10.11
CA VAL A 199 19.61 -11.52 8.70
C VAL A 199 19.59 -10.29 7.82
N ARG A 200 20.64 -10.08 7.02
CA ARG A 200 20.80 -8.85 6.21
C ARG A 200 21.09 -9.13 4.74
N GLY A 201 20.42 -8.39 3.85
CA GLY A 201 20.72 -8.44 2.42
C GLY A 201 20.42 -9.80 1.79
N ALA A 202 19.24 -10.36 2.09
CA ALA A 202 18.75 -11.57 1.42
C ALA A 202 18.21 -11.20 0.04
N GLY A 203 18.58 -11.95 -1.01
CA GLY A 203 18.20 -11.69 -2.40
C GLY A 203 16.71 -11.88 -2.66
N THR A 204 16.01 -12.64 -1.81
CA THR A 204 14.55 -12.70 -1.76
C THR A 204 14.06 -12.35 -0.35
N GLU A 205 13.54 -13.30 0.41
CA GLU A 205 12.90 -13.04 1.71
C GLU A 205 13.91 -13.04 2.87
N GLY A 206 13.66 -12.27 3.94
CA GLY A 206 14.46 -12.41 5.17
C GLY A 206 14.28 -13.81 5.78
N VAL A 207 13.02 -14.17 6.02
CA VAL A 207 12.59 -15.52 6.45
C VAL A 207 11.44 -15.98 5.55
N ARG A 208 11.50 -17.21 5.04
CA ARG A 208 10.41 -17.85 4.29
C ARG A 208 10.00 -19.16 4.93
N VAL A 209 8.69 -19.33 5.11
CA VAL A 209 8.08 -20.52 5.73
C VAL A 209 7.02 -21.09 4.79
N LEU A 210 7.23 -22.34 4.37
CA LEU A 210 6.43 -23.05 3.38
C LEU A 210 5.69 -24.23 4.01
N GLY A 211 4.50 -23.97 4.53
CA GLY A 211 3.57 -25.01 4.96
C GLY A 211 2.91 -25.71 3.79
N SER A 212 2.53 -26.97 4.00
CA SER A 212 1.62 -27.66 3.09
C SER A 212 0.22 -27.05 3.20
N SER A 213 -0.50 -26.93 2.09
CA SER A 213 -1.93 -26.62 2.14
C SER A 213 -2.69 -27.88 2.59
N PRO A 214 -3.61 -27.79 3.56
CA PRO A 214 -4.52 -28.89 3.82
C PRO A 214 -5.31 -29.19 2.54
N ALA A 215 -5.38 -30.45 2.14
CA ALA A 215 -6.13 -30.84 0.95
C ALA A 215 -7.61 -30.45 1.15
N SER A 216 -8.15 -29.62 0.25
CA SER A 216 -9.58 -29.32 0.26
C SER A 216 -10.37 -30.63 0.26
N PRO A 217 -11.35 -30.83 1.17
CA PRO A 217 -12.19 -32.01 1.13
C PRO A 217 -12.89 -32.05 -0.24
N GLY A 218 -12.63 -33.12 -1.00
CA GLY A 218 -13.07 -33.24 -2.38
C GLY A 218 -14.58 -33.13 -2.49
N VAL A 219 -15.06 -32.19 -3.30
CA VAL A 219 -16.49 -31.92 -3.50
C VAL A 219 -17.18 -33.17 -4.08
N PRO A 220 -18.11 -33.81 -3.36
CA PRO A 220 -18.95 -34.85 -3.93
C PRO A 220 -20.06 -34.20 -4.78
N GLY A 221 -20.21 -34.68 -6.01
CA GLY A 221 -21.27 -34.46 -7.00
C GLY A 221 -22.38 -33.43 -6.74
N LEU A 222 -22.60 -32.53 -7.72
CA LEU A 222 -23.72 -31.60 -7.76
C LEU A 222 -25.08 -32.29 -7.55
N GLY A 223 -25.82 -31.82 -6.55
CA GLY A 223 -27.25 -32.04 -6.36
C GLY A 223 -27.94 -30.72 -6.00
N THR A 224 -28.94 -30.32 -6.78
CA THR A 224 -29.62 -29.02 -6.66
C THR A 224 -30.62 -28.96 -5.51
N ALA A 225 -30.63 -27.89 -4.70
CA ALA A 225 -31.83 -27.08 -4.39
C ALA A 225 -31.59 -25.98 -3.33
N ALA A 226 -32.43 -24.95 -3.42
CA ALA A 226 -32.45 -23.69 -2.69
C ALA A 226 -32.54 -23.74 -1.14
N GLY A 227 -31.85 -22.78 -0.50
CA GLY A 227 -32.46 -21.77 0.38
C GLY A 227 -32.75 -22.12 1.85
N ALA A 228 -31.99 -21.50 2.77
CA ALA A 228 -32.45 -21.09 4.10
C ALA A 228 -31.53 -19.98 4.67
N SER A 229 -32.04 -19.14 5.56
CA SER A 229 -31.30 -18.08 6.26
C SER A 229 -31.11 -18.43 7.75
N ALA A 230 -30.63 -17.44 8.55
CA ALA A 230 -30.49 -17.46 10.01
C ALA A 230 -29.28 -18.28 10.56
N ALA A 231 -28.66 -17.92 11.69
CA ALA A 231 -28.70 -16.67 12.47
C ALA A 231 -27.43 -16.56 13.34
N ALA A 232 -27.18 -15.37 13.90
CA ALA A 232 -26.13 -15.17 14.89
C ALA A 232 -26.43 -15.91 16.21
N ALA A 233 -25.38 -16.45 16.84
CA ALA A 233 -25.43 -16.97 18.21
C ALA A 233 -24.24 -16.40 19.00
N ALA A 234 -24.54 -15.75 20.13
CA ALA A 234 -23.54 -15.20 21.04
C ALA A 234 -23.03 -16.29 22.02
N PRO A 235 -21.78 -16.17 22.53
CA PRO A 235 -21.26 -17.12 23.51
C PRO A 235 -21.75 -16.83 24.94
N GLY A 236 -22.23 -17.88 25.62
CA GLY A 236 -22.41 -17.90 27.07
C GLY A 236 -21.14 -18.37 27.81
N PRO A 237 -21.00 -18.11 29.12
CA PRO A 237 -19.74 -18.28 29.84
C PRO A 237 -19.45 -19.73 30.27
N ALA A 238 -18.17 -20.02 30.47
CA ALA A 238 -17.68 -21.34 30.89
C ALA A 238 -17.83 -21.59 32.41
N THR A 239 -18.07 -22.85 32.77
CA THR A 239 -17.93 -23.39 34.13
C THR A 239 -17.19 -24.73 34.08
N GLY A 240 -16.18 -24.92 34.94
CA GLY A 240 -15.24 -26.05 34.88
C GLY A 240 -15.60 -27.28 35.72
N GLY A 241 -14.69 -28.25 35.72
CA GLY A 241 -14.76 -29.53 36.45
C GLY A 241 -13.91 -30.62 35.74
N THR A 242 -12.62 -30.77 36.04
CA THR A 242 -12.03 -31.71 37.04
C THR A 242 -12.05 -33.21 36.66
N GLY A 243 -10.93 -33.68 36.06
CA GLY A 243 -10.10 -34.84 36.44
C GLY A 243 -10.64 -36.28 36.55
N SER A 244 -9.90 -37.23 35.96
CA SER A 244 -9.44 -38.49 36.61
C SER A 244 -8.48 -39.32 35.72
N GLU A 245 -7.58 -40.10 36.34
CA GLU A 245 -6.83 -41.24 35.77
C GLU A 245 -7.74 -42.52 35.73
N SER A 246 -7.35 -43.78 35.43
CA SER A 246 -6.10 -44.53 35.12
C SER A 246 -6.53 -45.87 34.44
N ALA A 247 -5.72 -46.80 33.91
CA ALA A 247 -4.31 -46.89 33.43
C ALA A 247 -4.10 -48.23 32.67
N ASP A 248 -3.06 -48.29 31.82
CA ASP A 248 -2.34 -49.50 31.33
C ASP A 248 -3.06 -50.52 30.40
N GLY A 249 -2.29 -51.21 29.55
CA GLY A 249 -2.79 -52.28 28.67
C GLY A 249 -1.99 -52.55 27.38
N ARG A 250 -0.82 -53.20 27.45
CA ARG A 250 -0.06 -53.67 26.27
C ARG A 250 -0.68 -54.90 25.59
N ARG A 251 -0.62 -54.95 24.25
CA ARG A 251 -0.34 -56.18 23.47
C ARG A 251 -0.04 -55.89 21.98
N ASP A 252 0.97 -56.56 21.45
CA ASP A 252 1.40 -56.51 20.04
C ASP A 252 0.61 -57.47 19.14
N ALA A 253 0.43 -57.15 17.85
CA ALA A 253 0.64 -58.04 16.68
C ALA A 253 0.16 -57.43 15.33
N ASP A 254 0.87 -57.76 14.25
CA ASP A 254 0.71 -57.32 12.86
C ASP A 254 -0.69 -57.40 12.22
N GLY A 255 -0.95 -56.46 11.31
CA GLY A 255 -2.01 -56.52 10.29
C GLY A 255 -1.98 -55.27 9.38
N PRO A 256 -1.84 -55.39 8.04
CA PRO A 256 -1.58 -54.24 7.17
C PRO A 256 -2.84 -53.51 6.70
N GLY A 257 -2.73 -52.19 6.51
CA GLY A 257 -3.64 -51.44 5.62
C GLY A 257 -4.96 -50.97 6.22
N GLY A 258 -4.91 -50.19 7.31
CA GLY A 258 -5.99 -49.28 7.70
C GLY A 258 -5.65 -47.85 7.24
N ALA A 259 -6.60 -47.16 6.60
CA ALA A 259 -6.43 -45.73 6.28
C ALA A 259 -6.49 -44.92 7.58
N ASP A 260 -5.31 -44.59 8.11
CA ASP A 260 -5.20 -43.88 9.38
C ASP A 260 -5.75 -42.45 9.26
N GLY A 261 -6.39 -41.99 10.33
CA GLY A 261 -7.10 -40.72 10.33
C GLY A 261 -6.17 -39.55 10.04
N THR A 262 -6.69 -38.49 9.41
CA THR A 262 -5.98 -37.21 9.28
C THR A 262 -5.93 -36.50 10.64
N ALA A 263 -5.14 -37.06 11.55
CA ALA A 263 -4.65 -36.35 12.71
C ALA A 263 -3.82 -35.16 12.22
N ASP A 264 -4.11 -34.01 12.81
CA ASP A 264 -3.47 -32.72 12.57
C ASP A 264 -1.94 -32.86 12.70
N ARG A 265 -1.23 -32.97 11.56
CA ARG A 265 0.23 -32.92 11.55
C ARG A 265 0.62 -31.44 11.61
N PRO A 266 1.35 -30.99 12.65
CA PRO A 266 1.74 -29.60 12.75
C PRO A 266 2.54 -29.20 11.52
N GLY A 267 2.20 -28.04 10.94
CA GLY A 267 2.97 -27.41 9.89
C GLY A 267 4.35 -26.93 10.38
N PRO A 268 5.15 -26.31 9.50
CA PRO A 268 6.45 -25.79 9.89
C PRO A 268 6.29 -24.61 10.86
N GLU A 269 7.20 -24.53 11.83
CA GLU A 269 7.17 -23.58 12.95
C GLU A 269 8.42 -22.70 12.93
N VAL A 270 8.26 -21.38 13.09
CA VAL A 270 9.38 -20.47 13.36
C VAL A 270 9.10 -19.65 14.61
N VAL A 271 10.06 -19.65 15.54
CA VAL A 271 10.07 -18.75 16.71
C VAL A 271 11.32 -17.89 16.61
N ALA A 272 11.18 -16.57 16.65
CA ALA A 272 12.30 -15.64 16.66
C ALA A 272 12.16 -14.61 17.77
N ASP A 273 13.20 -14.48 18.60
CA ASP A 273 13.26 -13.53 19.71
C ASP A 273 14.41 -12.54 19.50
N ASP A 274 14.15 -11.24 19.65
CA ASP A 274 15.12 -10.14 19.56
C ASP A 274 15.97 -10.13 18.26
N CYS A 275 15.39 -10.58 17.14
CA CYS A 275 16.09 -10.68 15.84
C CYS A 275 15.90 -9.45 14.95
N GLU A 276 16.90 -9.14 14.11
CA GLU A 276 16.84 -8.08 13.08
C GLU A 276 16.81 -8.69 11.67
N LEU A 277 15.78 -8.37 10.88
CA LEU A 277 15.65 -8.72 9.46
C LEU A 277 15.75 -7.43 8.63
N GLU A 278 16.76 -7.31 7.78
CA GLU A 278 17.11 -6.05 7.11
C GLU A 278 17.39 -6.23 5.62
N SER A 279 16.86 -5.32 4.80
CA SER A 279 17.15 -5.25 3.35
C SER A 279 16.89 -6.55 2.59
N ALA A 280 15.72 -7.18 2.81
CA ALA A 280 15.25 -8.28 1.99
C ALA A 280 14.85 -7.78 0.58
N GLY A 281 15.29 -8.50 -0.46
CA GLY A 281 14.99 -8.22 -1.86
C GLY A 281 13.52 -8.44 -2.26
N THR A 282 12.75 -9.16 -1.44
CA THR A 282 11.28 -9.22 -1.51
C THR A 282 10.66 -8.82 -0.16
N ASP A 283 10.14 -9.78 0.58
CA ASP A 283 9.35 -9.58 1.80
C ASP A 283 10.19 -9.91 3.05
N GLY A 284 10.00 -9.20 4.16
CA GLY A 284 10.80 -9.43 5.39
C GLY A 284 10.57 -10.83 5.96
N LEU A 285 9.29 -11.19 6.13
CA LEU A 285 8.79 -12.52 6.48
C LEU A 285 7.67 -12.91 5.51
N LEU A 286 7.78 -14.09 4.90
CA LEU A 286 6.72 -14.70 4.07
C LEU A 286 6.31 -16.05 4.65
N VAL A 287 5.02 -16.20 4.96
CA VAL A 287 4.42 -17.42 5.51
C VAL A 287 3.28 -17.88 4.61
N GLU A 288 3.41 -19.09 4.07
CA GLU A 288 2.47 -19.68 3.12
C GLU A 288 1.99 -21.06 3.60
N GLY A 289 0.76 -21.45 3.24
CA GLY A 289 0.18 -22.75 3.62
C GLY A 289 -0.28 -22.82 5.07
N ALA A 290 -0.40 -24.03 5.65
CA ALA A 290 -0.58 -24.22 7.08
C ALA A 290 0.78 -24.18 7.78
N ALA A 291 1.12 -23.05 8.37
CA ALA A 291 2.40 -22.79 9.04
C ALA A 291 2.23 -21.76 10.16
N THR A 292 3.08 -21.83 11.19
CA THR A 292 3.00 -20.99 12.38
C THR A 292 4.29 -20.20 12.59
N VAL A 293 4.19 -18.89 12.79
CA VAL A 293 5.36 -18.04 13.09
C VAL A 293 5.08 -17.12 14.28
N THR A 294 6.02 -17.07 15.22
CA THR A 294 6.00 -16.16 16.37
C THR A 294 7.26 -15.31 16.36
N LEU A 295 7.11 -13.98 16.33
CA LEU A 295 8.21 -13.02 16.47
C LEU A 295 8.03 -12.21 17.75
N SER A 296 9.04 -12.17 18.61
CA SER A 296 9.06 -11.40 19.87
C SER A 296 10.19 -10.37 19.82
N GLY A 297 9.92 -9.09 20.10
CA GLY A 297 10.95 -8.02 20.13
C GLY A 297 11.69 -7.79 18.80
N CYS A 298 11.23 -8.42 17.72
CA CYS A 298 11.94 -8.45 16.45
C CYS A 298 11.76 -7.15 15.66
N ARG A 299 12.72 -6.89 14.77
CA ARG A 299 12.82 -5.65 14.01
C ARG A 299 13.01 -5.93 12.53
N LEU A 300 12.06 -5.47 11.72
CA LEU A 300 12.04 -5.68 10.27
C LEU A 300 12.22 -4.32 9.58
N ARG A 301 13.31 -4.13 8.84
CA ARG A 301 13.62 -2.85 8.18
C ARG A 301 13.86 -2.97 6.69
N SER A 302 13.28 -2.04 5.95
CA SER A 302 13.53 -1.85 4.51
C SER A 302 13.54 -3.12 3.64
N PRO A 303 12.57 -4.05 3.80
CA PRO A 303 12.28 -5.01 2.73
C PRO A 303 11.77 -4.25 1.50
N ALA A 304 12.13 -4.73 0.31
CA ALA A 304 11.71 -4.13 -0.95
C ALA A 304 10.18 -4.20 -1.18
N ARG A 305 9.49 -5.14 -0.51
CA ARG A 305 8.04 -5.33 -0.56
C ARG A 305 7.43 -5.21 0.84
N ALA A 306 6.78 -6.24 1.37
CA ALA A 306 6.07 -6.16 2.65
C ALA A 306 6.98 -6.47 3.84
N GLY A 307 6.58 -6.03 5.03
CA GLY A 307 7.23 -6.43 6.27
C GLY A 307 6.96 -7.91 6.57
N VAL A 308 5.68 -8.24 6.72
CA VAL A 308 5.16 -9.58 7.02
C VAL A 308 4.01 -9.91 6.06
N VAL A 309 4.06 -11.08 5.44
CA VAL A 309 2.97 -11.63 4.62
C VAL A 309 2.56 -12.99 5.19
N ALA A 310 1.28 -13.13 5.54
CA ALA A 310 0.63 -14.40 5.87
C ALA A 310 -0.42 -14.72 4.81
N ALA A 311 -0.32 -15.89 4.19
CA ALA A 311 -1.22 -16.37 3.16
C ALA A 311 -1.66 -17.82 3.39
N GLY A 312 -2.84 -18.18 2.88
CA GLY A 312 -3.39 -19.53 3.03
C GLY A 312 -4.01 -19.74 4.40
N ALA A 313 -3.59 -20.80 5.12
CA ALA A 313 -4.09 -21.16 6.45
C ALA A 313 -3.01 -20.93 7.53
N SER A 314 -2.20 -19.90 7.35
CA SER A 314 -1.06 -19.58 8.22
C SER A 314 -1.47 -18.76 9.44
N ALA A 315 -0.72 -18.93 10.53
CA ALA A 315 -0.88 -18.18 11.77
C ALA A 315 0.41 -17.42 12.09
N VAL A 316 0.33 -16.09 12.26
CA VAL A 316 1.49 -15.25 12.59
C VAL A 316 1.20 -14.40 13.83
N THR A 317 2.08 -14.49 14.82
CA THR A 317 2.02 -13.69 16.05
C THR A 317 3.24 -12.76 16.13
N LEU A 318 3.00 -11.47 16.32
CA LEU A 318 4.02 -10.43 16.45
C LEU A 318 3.87 -9.75 17.81
N THR A 319 4.86 -9.86 18.69
CA THR A 319 4.83 -9.24 20.03
C THR A 319 5.94 -8.21 20.15
N GLY A 320 5.60 -6.95 20.45
CA GLY A 320 6.55 -5.85 20.64
C GLY A 320 7.44 -5.55 19.43
N CYS A 321 7.04 -5.97 18.22
CA CYS A 321 7.88 -5.89 17.02
C CYS A 321 7.89 -4.48 16.39
N VAL A 322 8.96 -4.15 15.68
CA VAL A 322 9.13 -2.86 14.98
C VAL A 322 9.30 -3.09 13.49
N LEU A 323 8.37 -2.56 12.68
CA LEU A 323 8.40 -2.63 11.22
C LEU A 323 8.65 -1.21 10.66
N GLU A 324 9.72 -1.03 9.90
CA GLU A 324 10.22 0.31 9.54
C GLU A 324 10.56 0.42 8.04
N ARG A 325 10.07 1.48 7.37
CA ARG A 325 10.43 1.84 5.98
C ARG A 325 10.25 0.68 4.98
N VAL A 326 9.13 -0.04 5.06
CA VAL A 326 8.80 -1.16 4.14
C VAL A 326 8.38 -0.64 2.76
N GLY A 327 8.76 -1.34 1.68
CA GLY A 327 8.49 -0.92 0.31
C GLY A 327 7.03 -1.04 -0.17
N THR A 328 6.16 -1.74 0.59
CA THR A 328 4.71 -1.77 0.36
C THR A 328 3.94 -1.69 1.68
N SER A 329 3.12 -2.68 2.04
CA SER A 329 2.37 -2.69 3.31
C SER A 329 3.17 -3.39 4.41
N ALA A 330 3.07 -2.96 5.66
CA ALA A 330 3.89 -3.55 6.74
C ALA A 330 3.42 -4.96 7.12
N VAL A 331 2.11 -5.15 7.28
CA VAL A 331 1.51 -6.46 7.59
C VAL A 331 0.43 -6.78 6.56
N VAL A 332 0.47 -7.98 5.98
CA VAL A 332 -0.46 -8.44 4.93
C VAL A 332 -1.05 -9.80 5.30
N ALA A 333 -2.38 -9.89 5.37
CA ALA A 333 -3.12 -11.14 5.53
C ALA A 333 -3.99 -11.41 4.30
N ARG A 334 -3.94 -12.64 3.75
CA ARG A 334 -4.71 -13.09 2.58
C ARG A 334 -5.21 -14.52 2.74
N GLY A 335 -6.22 -14.91 1.96
CA GLY A 335 -6.88 -16.20 2.06
C GLY A 335 -7.65 -16.33 3.39
N SER A 336 -7.23 -17.26 4.24
CA SER A 336 -7.78 -17.50 5.59
C SER A 336 -6.71 -17.31 6.68
N ALA A 337 -5.66 -16.53 6.40
CA ALA A 337 -4.55 -16.34 7.32
C ALA A 337 -4.97 -15.56 8.57
N VAL A 338 -4.37 -15.89 9.71
CA VAL A 338 -4.62 -15.28 11.01
C VAL A 338 -3.37 -14.54 11.47
N ILE A 339 -3.50 -13.23 11.73
CA ILE A 339 -2.41 -12.42 12.27
C ILE A 339 -2.83 -11.83 13.62
N THR A 340 -1.96 -11.97 14.62
CA THR A 340 -2.07 -11.26 15.91
C THR A 340 -0.86 -10.36 16.08
N VAL A 341 -1.09 -9.09 16.40
CA VAL A 341 -0.04 -8.09 16.71
C VAL A 341 -0.34 -7.51 18.09
N ASP A 342 0.61 -7.64 19.01
CA ASP A 342 0.48 -7.24 20.41
C ASP A 342 1.65 -6.29 20.78
N GLY A 343 1.33 -5.01 20.94
CA GLY A 343 2.29 -3.92 21.04
C GLY A 343 3.13 -3.69 19.77
N GLY A 344 4.14 -2.84 19.89
CA GLY A 344 5.09 -2.54 18.82
C GLY A 344 4.71 -1.34 17.95
N ARG A 345 5.45 -1.14 16.85
CA ARG A 345 5.33 0.05 16.00
C ARG A 345 5.54 -0.26 14.52
N VAL A 346 4.64 0.26 13.69
CA VAL A 346 4.77 0.33 12.23
C VAL A 346 5.07 1.78 11.86
N PHE A 347 6.17 2.04 11.16
CA PHE A 347 6.61 3.38 10.81
C PHE A 347 7.02 3.49 9.33
N ARG A 348 6.44 4.45 8.62
CA ARG A 348 6.71 4.72 7.20
C ARG A 348 6.55 3.53 6.25
N PRO A 349 5.44 2.77 6.26
CA PRO A 349 5.15 1.86 5.16
C PRO A 349 4.81 2.66 3.89
N ALA A 350 5.39 2.31 2.75
CA ALA A 350 5.14 2.99 1.49
C ALA A 350 3.69 2.81 0.97
N ALA A 351 2.95 1.82 1.50
CA ALA A 351 1.53 1.61 1.26
C ALA A 351 0.74 1.64 2.60
N ASN A 352 0.07 0.54 2.97
CA ASN A 352 -0.74 0.48 4.19
C ASN A 352 0.06 0.04 5.42
N GLY A 353 -0.39 0.41 6.62
CA GLY A 353 0.15 -0.19 7.85
C GLY A 353 -0.19 -1.68 7.92
N VAL A 354 -1.48 -1.99 7.94
CA VAL A 354 -2.01 -3.35 7.84
C VAL A 354 -3.00 -3.46 6.70
N PHE A 355 -2.89 -4.51 5.90
CA PHE A 355 -3.81 -4.86 4.82
C PHE A 355 -4.35 -6.28 5.03
N VAL A 356 -5.67 -6.42 5.08
CA VAL A 356 -6.35 -7.71 5.26
C VAL A 356 -7.38 -7.88 4.14
N ALA A 357 -7.32 -9.01 3.44
CA ALA A 357 -8.23 -9.32 2.34
C ALA A 357 -8.81 -10.74 2.47
N ASP A 358 -9.67 -11.11 1.50
CA ASP A 358 -10.31 -12.42 1.40
C ASP A 358 -11.14 -12.75 2.65
N ALA A 359 -10.80 -13.80 3.40
CA ALA A 359 -11.38 -14.15 4.69
C ALA A 359 -10.33 -14.06 5.82
N GLY A 360 -9.30 -13.24 5.63
CA GLY A 360 -8.21 -13.04 6.60
C GLY A 360 -8.71 -12.44 7.91
N LEU A 361 -8.05 -12.85 9.00
CA LEU A 361 -8.33 -12.40 10.36
C LEU A 361 -7.12 -11.62 10.88
N ALA A 362 -7.34 -10.42 11.40
CA ALA A 362 -6.29 -9.65 12.09
C ALA A 362 -6.76 -9.12 13.45
N THR A 363 -5.94 -9.31 14.48
CA THR A 363 -6.11 -8.66 15.79
C THR A 363 -4.88 -7.80 16.08
N LEU A 364 -5.07 -6.51 16.33
CA LEU A 364 -4.03 -5.58 16.76
C LEU A 364 -4.38 -5.06 18.15
N ARG A 365 -3.41 -5.07 19.07
CA ARG A 365 -3.53 -4.53 20.43
C ARG A 365 -2.34 -3.63 20.73
N ASP A 366 -2.56 -2.46 21.31
CA ASP A 366 -1.51 -1.52 21.72
C ASP A 366 -0.49 -1.14 20.61
N VAL A 367 -0.89 -1.24 19.33
CA VAL A 367 -0.02 -1.01 18.17
C VAL A 367 -0.04 0.46 17.76
N ALA A 368 1.15 1.06 17.55
CA ALA A 368 1.30 2.36 16.89
C ALA A 368 1.55 2.19 15.38
N ILE A 369 0.76 2.86 14.53
CA ILE A 369 0.96 2.94 13.07
C ILE A 369 1.07 4.41 12.67
N GLU A 370 2.19 4.77 12.06
CA GLU A 370 2.57 6.17 11.81
C GLU A 370 3.14 6.37 10.39
N GLU A 371 2.73 7.46 9.74
CA GLU A 371 3.23 7.90 8.43
C GLU A 371 3.03 6.85 7.32
N ALA A 372 1.84 6.25 7.21
CA ALA A 372 1.54 5.31 6.13
C ALA A 372 1.31 6.03 4.79
N GLY A 373 1.76 5.42 3.69
CA GLY A 373 1.61 5.97 2.33
C GLY A 373 0.18 5.94 1.77
N TYR A 374 -0.72 5.13 2.34
CA TYR A 374 -2.16 5.11 2.03
C TYR A 374 -3.00 5.15 3.31
N SER A 375 -3.66 4.06 3.69
CA SER A 375 -4.46 3.94 4.90
C SER A 375 -3.67 3.22 6.01
N ALA A 376 -3.84 3.57 7.29
CA ALA A 376 -3.11 2.88 8.36
C ALA A 376 -3.60 1.42 8.53
N VAL A 377 -4.91 1.19 8.46
CA VAL A 377 -5.51 -0.15 8.39
C VAL A 377 -6.51 -0.21 7.23
N HIS A 378 -6.37 -1.21 6.36
CA HIS A 378 -7.28 -1.47 5.23
C HIS A 378 -7.80 -2.91 5.29
N ALA A 379 -9.12 -3.07 5.29
CA ALA A 379 -9.82 -4.36 5.33
C ALA A 379 -10.77 -4.47 4.13
N ALA A 380 -10.59 -5.51 3.32
CA ALA A 380 -11.32 -5.73 2.08
C ALA A 380 -11.90 -7.15 1.98
N GLY A 381 -12.82 -7.37 1.03
CA GLY A 381 -13.40 -8.69 0.78
C GLY A 381 -14.38 -9.09 1.89
N ALA A 382 -14.08 -10.15 2.63
CA ALA A 382 -14.81 -10.61 3.81
C ALA A 382 -13.88 -10.68 5.05
N ALA A 383 -12.82 -9.86 5.06
CA ALA A 383 -11.87 -9.75 6.16
C ALA A 383 -12.53 -9.36 7.48
N SER A 384 -11.99 -9.87 8.60
CA SER A 384 -12.38 -9.45 9.95
C SER A 384 -11.17 -8.89 10.69
N VAL A 385 -11.29 -7.64 11.15
CA VAL A 385 -10.20 -6.91 11.82
C VAL A 385 -10.67 -6.38 13.16
N THR A 386 -9.94 -6.70 14.22
CA THR A 386 -10.14 -6.15 15.57
C THR A 386 -8.94 -5.30 15.97
N LEU A 387 -9.19 -4.05 16.33
CA LEU A 387 -8.21 -3.08 16.80
C LEU A 387 -8.55 -2.72 18.25
N VAL A 388 -7.59 -2.88 19.17
CA VAL A 388 -7.74 -2.54 20.59
C VAL A 388 -6.62 -1.56 20.97
N ASP A 389 -6.99 -0.39 21.49
CA ASP A 389 -6.08 0.65 21.99
C ASP A 389 -4.95 1.07 21.03
N VAL A 390 -5.22 0.96 19.72
CA VAL A 390 -4.28 1.34 18.65
C VAL A 390 -4.07 2.86 18.56
N THR A 391 -2.88 3.29 18.15
CA THR A 391 -2.57 4.69 17.83
C THR A 391 -2.24 4.83 16.35
N LEU A 392 -3.14 5.45 15.59
CA LEU A 392 -3.00 5.65 14.14
C LEU A 392 -2.74 7.14 13.84
N ARG A 393 -1.65 7.45 13.12
CA ARG A 393 -1.25 8.84 12.87
C ARG A 393 -0.75 9.11 11.46
N ALA A 394 -1.09 10.29 10.95
CA ALA A 394 -0.59 10.87 9.71
C ALA A 394 -0.77 9.94 8.50
N THR A 395 -1.98 9.94 7.92
CA THR A 395 -2.31 9.14 6.73
C THR A 395 -2.91 10.03 5.63
N PRO A 396 -2.48 9.89 4.36
CA PRO A 396 -3.04 10.66 3.24
C PRO A 396 -4.44 10.20 2.83
N GLU A 397 -4.85 9.00 3.24
CA GLU A 397 -6.21 8.50 3.06
C GLU A 397 -6.93 8.41 4.41
N HIS A 398 -7.09 7.20 4.94
CA HIS A 398 -7.89 6.91 6.12
C HIS A 398 -7.04 6.42 7.29
N GLY A 399 -7.55 6.54 8.52
CA GLY A 399 -7.00 5.79 9.64
C GLY A 399 -7.36 4.31 9.50
N VAL A 400 -8.66 4.04 9.41
CA VAL A 400 -9.23 2.70 9.17
C VAL A 400 -10.17 2.76 7.97
N HIS A 401 -9.98 1.86 7.01
CA HIS A 401 -10.82 1.72 5.82
C HIS A 401 -11.36 0.28 5.73
N ALA A 402 -12.69 0.12 5.76
CA ALA A 402 -13.40 -1.13 5.54
C ALA A 402 -14.21 -1.07 4.23
N VAL A 403 -14.02 -2.05 3.34
CA VAL A 403 -14.68 -2.11 2.02
C VAL A 403 -15.16 -3.53 1.67
N GLY A 404 -16.11 -3.66 0.75
CA GLY A 404 -16.72 -4.94 0.40
C GLY A 404 -17.69 -5.40 1.47
N ARG A 405 -17.42 -6.56 2.08
CA ARG A 405 -18.15 -7.13 3.23
C ARG A 405 -17.25 -7.25 4.46
N ALA A 406 -16.19 -6.42 4.54
CA ALA A 406 -15.27 -6.44 5.65
C ALA A 406 -15.96 -6.02 6.96
N ALA A 407 -15.59 -6.69 8.06
CA ALA A 407 -16.04 -6.37 9.41
C ALA A 407 -14.87 -5.81 10.22
N VAL A 408 -14.97 -4.57 10.68
CA VAL A 408 -13.92 -3.93 11.48
C VAL A 408 -14.46 -3.45 12.81
N ARG A 409 -13.81 -3.89 13.90
CA ARG A 409 -14.10 -3.50 15.28
C ARG A 409 -12.92 -2.69 15.83
N VAL A 410 -13.21 -1.53 16.42
CA VAL A 410 -12.25 -0.64 17.05
C VAL A 410 -12.70 -0.40 18.50
N GLU A 411 -11.87 -0.80 19.44
CA GLU A 411 -12.07 -0.62 20.89
C GLU A 411 -10.98 0.32 21.42
N GLY A 412 -11.38 1.47 21.94
CA GLY A 412 -10.45 2.49 22.44
C GLY A 412 -9.57 3.08 21.33
N GLY A 413 -8.35 3.46 21.71
CA GLY A 413 -7.33 3.99 20.80
C GLY A 413 -7.59 5.41 20.27
N ARG A 414 -6.61 5.91 19.51
CA ARG A 414 -6.59 7.27 18.94
C ARG A 414 -6.24 7.27 17.45
N VAL A 415 -7.01 8.00 16.65
CA VAL A 415 -6.75 8.23 15.22
C VAL A 415 -6.61 9.73 14.96
N SER A 416 -5.51 10.14 14.32
CA SER A 416 -5.25 11.56 14.07
C SER A 416 -4.47 11.86 12.81
N GLY A 417 -4.77 12.98 12.14
CA GLY A 417 -4.08 13.38 10.91
C GLY A 417 -4.40 12.50 9.70
N ALA A 418 -5.58 11.89 9.64
CA ALA A 418 -6.07 11.22 8.44
C ALA A 418 -6.72 12.27 7.50
N ALA A 419 -6.13 12.48 6.31
CA ALA A 419 -6.55 13.55 5.42
C ALA A 419 -7.95 13.34 4.81
N MET A 420 -8.41 12.09 4.66
CA MET A 420 -9.79 11.77 4.25
C MET A 420 -10.70 11.51 5.45
N SER A 421 -10.63 10.33 6.08
CA SER A 421 -11.48 9.99 7.24
C SER A 421 -10.71 9.23 8.31
N ALA A 422 -10.97 9.51 9.59
CA ALA A 422 -10.38 8.73 10.68
C ALA A 422 -10.85 7.26 10.61
N LEU A 423 -12.16 7.04 10.54
CA LEU A 423 -12.78 5.74 10.28
C LEU A 423 -13.70 5.80 9.06
N HIS A 424 -13.56 4.85 8.13
CA HIS A 424 -14.35 4.77 6.91
C HIS A 424 -14.89 3.35 6.65
N ALA A 425 -16.16 3.28 6.24
CA ALA A 425 -16.81 2.09 5.72
C ALA A 425 -17.51 2.41 4.38
N GLU A 426 -17.36 1.53 3.39
CA GLU A 426 -18.03 1.64 2.09
C GLU A 426 -18.57 0.26 1.64
N GLN A 427 -19.54 0.26 0.72
CA GLN A 427 -20.24 -0.95 0.23
C GLN A 427 -20.96 -1.66 1.40
N ASP A 428 -20.96 -2.99 1.48
CA ASP A 428 -21.64 -3.75 2.55
C ASP A 428 -20.78 -3.88 3.84
N ALA A 429 -19.78 -3.02 4.03
CA ALA A 429 -18.86 -3.10 5.15
C ALA A 429 -19.54 -2.76 6.49
N THR A 430 -19.06 -3.39 7.56
CA THR A 430 -19.53 -3.15 8.93
C THR A 430 -18.39 -2.59 9.78
N LEU A 431 -18.59 -1.39 10.33
CA LEU A 431 -17.65 -0.70 11.21
C LEU A 431 -18.28 -0.54 12.59
N THR A 432 -17.58 -0.99 13.63
CA THR A 432 -17.96 -0.76 15.04
C THR A 432 -16.84 -0.04 15.77
N ALA A 433 -17.13 1.10 16.37
CA ALA A 433 -16.20 1.90 17.16
C ALA A 433 -16.73 2.12 18.58
N HIS A 434 -15.89 1.90 19.59
CA HIS A 434 -16.26 2.06 21.00
C HIS A 434 -15.16 2.83 21.76
N GLY A 435 -15.48 4.02 22.27
CA GLY A 435 -14.57 4.81 23.09
C GLY A 435 -13.35 5.39 22.37
N CYS A 436 -13.39 5.51 21.04
CA CYS A 436 -12.26 5.98 20.24
C CYS A 436 -12.11 7.51 20.27
N GLU A 437 -10.87 7.99 20.26
CA GLU A 437 -10.54 9.42 20.09
C GLU A 437 -10.11 9.73 18.64
N LEU A 438 -10.86 10.57 17.94
CA LEU A 438 -10.67 10.87 16.51
C LEU A 438 -10.40 12.38 16.34
N ALA A 439 -9.13 12.78 16.23
CA ALA A 439 -8.71 14.19 16.30
C ALA A 439 -7.94 14.68 15.06
N GLY A 440 -8.31 15.83 14.49
CA GLY A 440 -7.53 16.45 13.41
C GLY A 440 -7.57 15.66 12.09
N ASN A 441 -8.77 15.26 11.65
CA ASN A 441 -8.99 14.45 10.46
C ASN A 441 -9.88 15.19 9.46
N GLY A 442 -9.90 14.79 8.18
CA GLY A 442 -10.85 15.35 7.21
C GLY A 442 -12.30 15.14 7.66
N ILE A 443 -12.65 13.88 7.90
CA ILE A 443 -13.91 13.42 8.50
C ILE A 443 -13.59 12.55 9.72
N GLY A 444 -14.38 12.62 10.79
CA GLY A 444 -14.21 11.70 11.93
C GLY A 444 -14.63 10.27 11.58
N ILE A 445 -15.94 10.03 11.46
CA ILE A 445 -16.52 8.73 11.10
C ILE A 445 -17.33 8.86 9.82
N SER A 446 -17.20 7.92 8.90
CA SER A 446 -17.92 7.93 7.62
C SER A 446 -18.38 6.55 7.17
N ALA A 447 -19.66 6.42 6.83
CA ALA A 447 -20.24 5.24 6.17
C ALA A 447 -20.86 5.65 4.83
N ASN A 448 -20.58 4.94 3.74
CA ASN A 448 -21.07 5.25 2.38
C ASN A 448 -21.71 4.01 1.72
N ALA A 449 -22.59 4.24 0.75
CA ALA A 449 -23.39 3.18 0.11
C ALA A 449 -24.14 2.35 1.16
N THR A 450 -24.21 1.03 1.04
CA THR A 450 -24.95 0.13 1.95
C THR A 450 -24.30 -0.09 3.32
N ALA A 451 -23.25 0.66 3.66
CA ALA A 451 -22.40 0.38 4.82
C ALA A 451 -23.10 0.64 6.16
N SER A 452 -22.69 -0.09 7.18
CA SER A 452 -23.17 0.11 8.55
C SER A 452 -22.05 0.56 9.49
N ALA A 453 -22.31 1.65 10.24
CA ALA A 453 -21.39 2.17 11.25
C ALA A 453 -22.06 2.30 12.62
N THR A 454 -21.54 1.60 13.61
CA THR A 454 -21.94 1.76 15.02
C THR A 454 -20.84 2.50 15.77
N ALA A 455 -21.16 3.61 16.44
CA ALA A 455 -20.23 4.37 17.26
C ALA A 455 -20.82 4.60 18.65
N THR A 456 -20.10 4.17 19.69
CA THR A 456 -20.50 4.31 21.10
C THR A 456 -19.42 5.05 21.87
N GLY A 457 -19.78 6.13 22.58
CA GLY A 457 -18.86 6.88 23.44
C GLY A 457 -17.64 7.49 22.72
N CYS A 458 -17.66 7.61 21.40
CA CYS A 458 -16.54 8.10 20.61
C CYS A 458 -16.45 9.65 20.70
N VAL A 459 -15.22 10.15 20.70
CA VAL A 459 -14.92 11.60 20.74
C VAL A 459 -14.30 12.01 19.42
N VAL A 460 -15.02 12.83 18.65
CA VAL A 460 -14.57 13.40 17.38
C VAL A 460 -14.24 14.88 17.60
N THR A 461 -13.03 15.29 17.26
CA THR A 461 -12.56 16.66 17.47
C THR A 461 -11.77 17.20 16.29
N ASP A 462 -11.87 18.50 16.03
CA ASP A 462 -10.99 19.21 15.08
C ASP A 462 -11.10 18.60 13.66
N SER A 463 -12.33 18.31 13.20
CA SER A 463 -12.57 17.74 11.87
C SER A 463 -12.66 18.83 10.81
N ALA A 464 -11.84 18.75 9.76
CA ALA A 464 -11.75 19.81 8.74
C ALA A 464 -13.05 19.97 7.90
N ASP A 465 -13.79 18.88 7.68
CA ASP A 465 -15.05 18.87 6.93
C ASP A 465 -16.24 18.50 7.83
N VAL A 466 -16.46 17.21 8.11
CA VAL A 466 -17.62 16.74 8.89
C VAL A 466 -17.18 15.87 10.06
N GLY A 467 -17.80 16.02 11.23
CA GLY A 467 -17.53 15.12 12.36
C GLY A 467 -17.95 13.68 12.08
N ILE A 468 -19.24 13.44 11.80
CA ILE A 468 -19.77 12.12 11.44
C ILE A 468 -20.65 12.22 10.19
N ARG A 469 -20.38 11.39 9.18
CA ARG A 469 -21.12 11.33 7.91
C ARG A 469 -21.78 9.97 7.72
N VAL A 470 -23.11 9.97 7.67
CA VAL A 470 -23.93 8.88 7.13
C VAL A 470 -24.21 9.21 5.67
N GLY A 471 -23.57 8.49 4.76
CA GLY A 471 -23.72 8.64 3.31
C GLY A 471 -25.06 8.13 2.80
N SER A 472 -25.27 8.26 1.49
CA SER A 472 -26.52 7.80 0.88
C SER A 472 -26.67 6.29 1.00
N ASP A 473 -27.89 5.87 1.36
CA ASP A 473 -28.27 4.48 1.66
C ASP A 473 -27.55 3.82 2.85
N ALA A 474 -26.67 4.56 3.54
CA ALA A 474 -25.87 4.05 4.66
C ALA A 474 -26.66 4.04 5.96
N LYS A 475 -26.23 3.18 6.89
CA LYS A 475 -26.85 3.02 8.21
C LYS A 475 -25.87 3.41 9.32
N ALA A 476 -26.34 4.18 10.30
CA ALA A 476 -25.53 4.51 11.47
C ALA A 476 -26.30 4.44 12.79
N THR A 477 -25.61 3.96 13.82
CA THR A 477 -26.08 3.98 15.22
C THR A 477 -25.05 4.70 16.06
N LEU A 478 -25.40 5.87 16.58
CA LEU A 478 -24.53 6.76 17.33
C LEU A 478 -25.08 6.89 18.77
N THR A 479 -24.32 6.47 19.77
CA THR A 479 -24.74 6.49 21.18
C THR A 479 -23.69 7.19 22.04
N GLY A 480 -24.07 8.24 22.77
CA GLY A 480 -23.17 8.94 23.70
C GLY A 480 -21.93 9.58 23.05
N CYS A 481 -21.95 9.81 21.74
CA CYS A 481 -20.81 10.36 21.01
C CYS A 481 -20.70 11.88 21.18
N ARG A 482 -19.46 12.39 21.23
CA ARG A 482 -19.15 13.82 21.37
C ARG A 482 -18.42 14.31 20.11
N VAL A 483 -18.98 15.29 19.43
CA VAL A 483 -18.43 15.88 18.20
C VAL A 483 -18.16 17.36 18.47
N GLU A 484 -16.91 17.81 18.33
CA GLU A 484 -16.54 19.22 18.60
C GLU A 484 -15.59 19.81 17.56
N ARG A 485 -15.68 21.13 17.35
CA ARG A 485 -14.76 21.91 16.49
C ARG A 485 -14.67 21.32 15.08
N THR A 486 -15.77 21.41 14.34
CA THR A 486 -15.85 20.89 12.97
C THR A 486 -16.03 22.01 11.94
N GLY A 487 -15.61 21.76 10.70
CA GLY A 487 -15.77 22.67 9.58
C GLY A 487 -17.22 22.78 9.09
N ALA A 488 -17.56 22.03 8.05
CA ALA A 488 -18.85 22.13 7.35
C ALA A 488 -20.06 21.69 8.19
N ALA A 489 -19.95 20.66 9.03
CA ALA A 489 -21.02 20.24 9.93
C ALA A 489 -20.54 19.34 11.09
N GLY A 490 -21.33 19.22 12.15
CA GLY A 490 -21.11 18.23 13.22
C GLY A 490 -21.44 16.81 12.74
N VAL A 491 -22.72 16.57 12.45
CA VAL A 491 -23.23 15.30 11.91
C VAL A 491 -24.01 15.56 10.63
N VAL A 492 -23.81 14.72 9.61
CA VAL A 492 -24.54 14.78 8.33
C VAL A 492 -25.18 13.42 8.06
N VAL A 493 -26.49 13.41 7.80
CA VAL A 493 -27.23 12.29 7.22
C VAL A 493 -27.58 12.66 5.78
N ALA A 494 -26.96 11.99 4.82
CA ALA A 494 -27.13 12.22 3.39
C ALA A 494 -28.45 11.62 2.85
N GLU A 495 -28.71 11.78 1.56
CA GLU A 495 -29.97 11.36 0.94
C GLU A 495 -30.26 9.87 1.16
N ARG A 496 -31.44 9.56 1.72
CA ARG A 496 -31.89 8.21 2.13
C ARG A 496 -31.04 7.52 3.22
N GLY A 497 -30.15 8.23 3.91
CA GLY A 497 -29.40 7.69 5.05
C GLY A 497 -30.31 7.38 6.25
N GLU A 498 -30.08 6.24 6.91
CA GLU A 498 -30.74 5.84 8.15
C GLU A 498 -29.80 6.09 9.34
N ALA A 499 -30.19 6.95 10.28
CA ALA A 499 -29.38 7.21 11.48
C ALA A 499 -30.21 7.11 12.76
N GLN A 500 -29.70 6.37 13.74
CA GLN A 500 -30.15 6.39 15.13
C GLN A 500 -29.12 7.18 15.94
N ILE A 501 -29.53 8.26 16.60
CA ILE A 501 -28.64 9.18 17.32
C ILE A 501 -29.18 9.38 18.74
N THR A 502 -28.51 8.82 19.74
CA THR A 502 -28.95 8.78 21.14
C THR A 502 -27.93 9.42 22.06
N ASP A 503 -28.36 10.37 22.90
CA ASP A 503 -27.55 11.03 23.95
C ASP A 503 -26.22 11.61 23.45
N CYS A 504 -26.18 12.02 22.17
CA CYS A 504 -24.98 12.59 21.54
C CYS A 504 -24.87 14.10 21.80
N ARG A 505 -23.65 14.62 21.70
CA ARG A 505 -23.33 16.05 21.86
C ARG A 505 -22.57 16.57 20.65
N ILE A 506 -22.99 17.71 20.13
CA ILE A 506 -22.33 18.46 19.06
C ILE A 506 -22.02 19.87 19.58
N ALA A 507 -20.78 20.33 19.46
CA ALA A 507 -20.42 21.70 19.84
C ALA A 507 -19.40 22.35 18.88
N ASP A 508 -19.41 23.69 18.81
CA ASP A 508 -18.36 24.46 18.12
C ASP A 508 -18.22 24.11 16.63
N ALA A 509 -19.33 23.80 15.95
CA ALA A 509 -19.33 23.56 14.51
C ALA A 509 -19.37 24.89 13.74
N THR A 510 -18.47 25.09 12.78
CA THR A 510 -18.41 26.31 11.96
C THR A 510 -19.63 26.40 11.03
N GLY A 511 -20.11 25.26 10.54
CA GLY A 511 -21.39 25.13 9.87
C GLY A 511 -22.54 24.76 10.81
N SER A 512 -23.39 23.82 10.39
CA SER A 512 -24.57 23.39 11.15
C SER A 512 -24.25 22.23 12.10
N GLY A 513 -24.97 22.12 13.21
CA GLY A 513 -24.77 21.04 14.18
C GLY A 513 -25.12 19.67 13.58
N LEU A 514 -26.40 19.43 13.34
CA LEU A 514 -26.92 18.26 12.61
C LEU A 514 -27.53 18.69 11.28
N VAL A 515 -27.18 18.00 10.19
CA VAL A 515 -27.75 18.20 8.84
C VAL A 515 -28.43 16.90 8.40
N VAL A 516 -29.70 17.00 8.01
CA VAL A 516 -30.51 15.90 7.46
C VAL A 516 -30.88 16.27 6.03
N TRP A 517 -30.34 15.55 5.05
CA TRP A 517 -30.58 15.79 3.63
C TRP A 517 -31.86 15.13 3.11
N ARG A 518 -32.15 15.36 1.82
CA ARG A 518 -33.40 14.98 1.17
C ARG A 518 -33.78 13.52 1.38
N ALA A 519 -35.04 13.27 1.72
CA ALA A 519 -35.60 11.94 1.95
C ALA A 519 -34.87 11.07 3.01
N ALA A 520 -34.01 11.66 3.85
CA ALA A 520 -33.52 11.01 5.06
C ALA A 520 -34.54 11.13 6.20
N ALA A 521 -34.56 10.14 7.10
CA ALA A 521 -35.49 10.10 8.22
C ALA A 521 -34.81 9.53 9.49
N PRO A 522 -33.91 10.29 10.14
CA PRO A 522 -33.21 9.82 11.32
C PRO A 522 -34.14 9.75 12.55
N ALA A 523 -33.80 8.87 13.49
CA ALA A 523 -34.35 8.84 14.84
C ALA A 523 -33.32 9.44 15.80
N VAL A 524 -33.67 10.57 16.43
CA VAL A 524 -32.78 11.37 17.27
C VAL A 524 -33.40 11.49 18.66
N SER A 525 -32.64 11.11 19.69
CA SER A 525 -33.05 11.18 21.09
C SER A 525 -31.98 11.86 21.93
N GLY A 526 -32.35 12.83 22.77
CA GLY A 526 -31.44 13.43 23.75
C GLY A 526 -30.27 14.26 23.17
N LEU A 527 -30.31 14.65 21.89
CA LEU A 527 -29.22 15.37 21.22
C LEU A 527 -28.98 16.77 21.84
N LEU A 528 -27.73 17.06 22.20
CA LEU A 528 -27.29 18.37 22.67
C LEU A 528 -26.46 19.08 21.59
N VAL A 529 -26.90 20.26 21.12
CA VAL A 529 -26.19 21.08 20.13
C VAL A 529 -25.87 22.45 20.71
N ALA A 530 -24.61 22.87 20.65
CA ALA A 530 -24.17 24.16 21.21
C ALA A 530 -23.21 24.91 20.27
N ARG A 531 -23.33 26.25 20.22
CA ARG A 531 -22.35 27.13 19.54
C ARG A 531 -22.09 26.74 18.09
N THR A 532 -23.08 26.92 17.22
CA THR A 532 -22.98 26.59 15.79
C THR A 532 -22.94 27.86 14.94
N GLY A 533 -22.02 27.93 13.97
CA GLY A 533 -21.90 29.06 13.04
C GLY A 533 -23.01 29.13 11.99
N LYS A 534 -23.78 28.04 11.81
CA LYS A 534 -25.08 28.03 11.13
C LYS A 534 -26.18 27.52 12.06
N ASN A 535 -27.08 26.66 11.56
CA ASN A 535 -28.23 26.17 12.31
C ASN A 535 -27.80 25.11 13.34
N GLY A 536 -28.55 24.98 14.44
CA GLY A 536 -28.36 23.86 15.36
C GLY A 536 -28.76 22.54 14.69
N VAL A 537 -29.95 22.52 14.07
CA VAL A 537 -30.42 21.42 13.22
C VAL A 537 -30.92 21.99 11.89
N PHE A 538 -30.48 21.39 10.79
CA PHE A 538 -30.94 21.69 9.43
C PHE A 538 -31.63 20.44 8.87
N VAL A 539 -32.92 20.55 8.55
CA VAL A 539 -33.70 19.52 7.86
C VAL A 539 -33.97 20.02 6.44
N GLY A 540 -33.41 19.35 5.44
CA GLY A 540 -33.57 19.71 4.02
C GLY A 540 -34.94 19.30 3.44
N ASP A 541 -35.15 19.63 2.17
CA ASP A 541 -36.40 19.35 1.46
C ASP A 541 -36.80 17.86 1.48
N ASP A 542 -38.10 17.58 1.51
CA ASP A 542 -38.68 16.21 1.54
C ASP A 542 -38.13 15.28 2.66
N ALA A 543 -37.39 15.79 3.63
CA ALA A 543 -36.83 15.01 4.73
C ALA A 543 -37.84 14.86 5.89
N GLY A 544 -37.65 13.79 6.67
CA GLY A 544 -38.46 13.47 7.83
C GLY A 544 -37.60 13.25 9.07
N GLY A 545 -38.02 12.31 9.91
CA GLY A 545 -37.33 11.93 11.13
C GLY A 545 -38.09 12.28 12.40
N ALA A 546 -37.66 11.68 13.51
CA ALA A 546 -38.19 11.91 14.84
C ALA A 546 -37.08 12.49 15.72
N PHE A 547 -37.39 13.57 16.43
CA PHE A 547 -36.48 14.29 17.33
C PHE A 547 -37.15 14.36 18.71
N ASP A 548 -36.80 13.46 19.61
CA ASP A 548 -37.39 13.32 20.94
C ASP A 548 -36.39 13.79 22.04
N GLY A 549 -36.68 14.94 22.66
CA GLY A 549 -35.83 15.59 23.65
C GLY A 549 -34.63 16.32 23.05
N GLY A 550 -33.67 16.67 23.92
CA GLY A 550 -32.45 17.39 23.53
C GLY A 550 -32.50 18.90 23.79
N GLU A 551 -31.41 19.59 23.43
CA GLU A 551 -31.25 21.02 23.64
C GLU A 551 -30.38 21.66 22.54
N ILE A 552 -30.83 22.78 21.98
CA ILE A 552 -30.07 23.61 21.03
C ILE A 552 -29.78 24.96 21.70
N THR A 553 -28.51 25.37 21.75
CA THR A 553 -28.07 26.64 22.32
C THR A 553 -27.04 27.39 21.48
N ALA A 554 -27.14 28.71 21.42
CA ALA A 554 -26.17 29.59 20.74
C ALA A 554 -25.90 29.22 19.26
N ALA A 555 -26.96 28.99 18.48
CA ALA A 555 -26.89 28.92 17.02
C ALA A 555 -26.89 30.33 16.41
N ALA A 556 -25.99 30.61 15.47
CA ALA A 556 -25.88 31.90 14.80
C ALA A 556 -26.96 32.12 13.72
N PHE A 557 -27.50 31.05 13.16
CA PHE A 557 -28.69 31.03 12.30
C PHE A 557 -29.89 30.47 13.09
N PRO A 558 -31.13 30.51 12.56
CA PRO A 558 -32.30 29.93 13.23
C PRO A 558 -32.00 28.52 13.78
N ALA A 559 -32.32 28.29 15.05
CA ALA A 559 -31.89 27.09 15.78
C ALA A 559 -32.28 25.80 15.05
N LEU A 560 -33.47 25.79 14.45
CA LEU A 560 -33.96 24.78 13.52
C LEU A 560 -34.32 25.41 12.16
N HIS A 561 -33.88 24.78 11.07
CA HIS A 561 -34.39 25.03 9.72
C HIS A 561 -35.12 23.79 9.19
N VAL A 562 -36.26 24.00 8.52
CA VAL A 562 -37.05 22.95 7.87
C VAL A 562 -37.35 23.34 6.42
N GLY A 563 -36.83 22.54 5.49
CA GLY A 563 -36.94 22.71 4.04
C GLY A 563 -38.33 22.43 3.48
N ALA A 564 -38.47 22.57 2.16
CA ALA A 564 -39.73 22.46 1.46
C ALA A 564 -40.30 21.04 1.55
N ARG A 565 -41.59 20.91 1.89
CA ARG A 565 -42.31 19.64 2.08
C ARG A 565 -41.74 18.70 3.17
N ALA A 566 -40.74 19.13 3.94
CA ALA A 566 -40.19 18.33 5.03
C ALA A 566 -41.19 18.21 6.19
N THR A 567 -41.26 17.03 6.82
CA THR A 567 -42.29 16.69 7.83
C THR A 567 -41.72 16.06 9.12
N PRO A 568 -40.66 16.63 9.75
CA PRO A 568 -40.09 16.06 10.96
C PRO A 568 -41.06 16.16 12.15
N ARG A 569 -41.05 15.13 13.02
CA ARG A 569 -41.71 15.17 14.33
C ARG A 569 -40.69 15.60 15.38
N ILE A 570 -40.98 16.66 16.12
CA ILE A 570 -40.09 17.26 17.11
C ILE A 570 -40.85 17.36 18.43
N ALA A 571 -40.41 16.60 19.43
CA ALA A 571 -41.05 16.51 20.74
C ALA A 571 -40.05 16.81 21.86
N GLY A 572 -40.41 17.61 22.87
CA GLY A 572 -39.57 17.81 24.06
C GLY A 572 -38.28 18.61 23.85
N LEU A 573 -38.08 19.24 22.68
CA LEU A 573 -36.87 19.97 22.34
C LEU A 573 -36.78 21.29 23.12
N ARG A 574 -35.61 21.57 23.71
CA ARG A 574 -35.31 22.86 24.36
C ARG A 574 -34.48 23.76 23.44
N ILE A 575 -34.90 24.99 23.20
CA ILE A 575 -34.15 25.97 22.41
C ILE A 575 -33.83 27.19 23.27
N ARG A 576 -32.56 27.58 23.35
CA ARG A 576 -32.09 28.67 24.21
C ARG A 576 -31.04 29.55 23.54
N ASP A 577 -31.01 30.83 23.88
CA ASP A 577 -29.91 31.74 23.51
C ASP A 577 -29.67 31.83 21.99
N THR A 578 -30.73 31.97 21.20
CA THR A 578 -30.65 32.15 19.74
C THR A 578 -31.44 33.39 19.30
N GLU A 579 -31.05 34.02 18.18
CA GLU A 579 -31.82 35.14 17.62
C GLU A 579 -33.20 34.67 17.11
N THR A 580 -33.25 33.49 16.50
CA THR A 580 -34.49 32.86 16.00
C THR A 580 -34.53 31.38 16.37
N ASP A 581 -35.72 30.85 16.70
CA ASP A 581 -35.92 29.42 16.99
C ASP A 581 -36.09 28.57 15.71
N LEU A 582 -36.88 29.05 14.74
CA LEU A 582 -37.35 28.27 13.60
C LEU A 582 -37.39 29.09 12.30
N SER A 583 -36.88 28.46 11.23
CA SER A 583 -37.06 28.87 9.84
C SER A 583 -37.80 27.76 9.07
N LEU A 584 -38.84 28.13 8.32
CA LEU A 584 -39.63 27.24 7.47
C LEU A 584 -39.51 27.70 6.01
N ALA A 585 -39.29 26.75 5.10
CA ALA A 585 -39.45 26.94 3.66
C ALA A 585 -40.86 26.52 3.19
N ASP A 586 -41.22 26.87 1.95
CA ASP A 586 -42.57 26.68 1.43
C ASP A 586 -43.05 25.22 1.49
N GLY A 587 -44.19 25.01 2.13
CA GLY A 587 -44.80 23.69 2.32
C GLY A 587 -44.12 22.80 3.36
N GLY A 588 -43.08 23.26 4.06
CA GLY A 588 -42.53 22.56 5.24
C GLY A 588 -43.57 22.47 6.35
N ALA A 589 -43.82 21.27 6.87
CA ALA A 589 -44.89 20.99 7.84
C ALA A 589 -44.39 20.16 9.04
N PRO A 590 -43.47 20.70 9.85
CA PRO A 590 -42.99 20.04 11.07
C PRO A 590 -44.10 19.95 12.13
N ARG A 591 -44.06 18.90 12.95
CA ARG A 591 -44.96 18.72 14.10
C ARG A 591 -44.21 18.95 15.40
N PHE A 592 -44.68 19.92 16.20
CA PHE A 592 -44.09 20.25 17.49
C PHE A 592 -44.96 19.76 18.65
N GLU A 593 -44.32 19.11 19.62
CA GLU A 593 -44.94 18.63 20.87
C GLU A 593 -44.06 19.05 22.05
N ARG A 594 -44.61 19.60 23.15
CA ARG A 594 -43.87 19.80 24.42
C ARG A 594 -42.52 20.53 24.32
N CYS A 595 -42.37 21.45 23.37
CA CYS A 595 -41.10 22.17 23.17
C CYS A 595 -40.97 23.34 24.15
N THR A 596 -39.75 23.67 24.58
CA THR A 596 -39.51 24.83 25.46
C THR A 596 -38.57 25.80 24.78
N VAL A 597 -38.95 27.08 24.68
CA VAL A 597 -38.10 28.13 24.12
C VAL A 597 -37.82 29.18 25.20
N THR A 598 -36.55 29.56 25.40
CA THR A 598 -36.15 30.45 26.50
C THR A 598 -35.02 31.38 26.07
N ARG A 599 -35.17 32.71 26.27
CA ARG A 599 -34.18 33.70 25.80
C ARG A 599 -33.89 33.58 24.29
N VAL A 600 -34.97 33.54 23.50
CA VAL A 600 -34.92 33.65 22.04
C VAL A 600 -35.66 34.93 21.64
N ARG A 601 -35.10 35.68 20.68
CA ARG A 601 -35.64 37.00 20.29
C ARG A 601 -36.84 36.89 19.34
N THR A 602 -36.75 36.02 18.34
CA THR A 602 -37.79 35.78 17.33
C THR A 602 -38.32 34.36 17.48
N VAL A 603 -39.58 34.20 17.84
CA VAL A 603 -40.12 32.93 18.33
C VAL A 603 -41.28 32.44 17.45
N ASN A 604 -40.94 31.65 16.43
CA ASN A 604 -41.77 31.18 15.33
C ASN A 604 -42.39 29.78 15.56
N ILE A 605 -41.92 28.99 16.54
CA ILE A 605 -42.55 27.68 16.87
C ILE A 605 -44.00 27.91 17.32
N PRO A 606 -45.04 27.20 16.81
CA PRO A 606 -46.43 27.44 17.20
C PRO A 606 -46.66 27.28 18.71
N ALA A 607 -47.47 28.16 19.31
CA ALA A 607 -47.77 28.11 20.75
C ALA A 607 -48.41 26.78 21.19
N SER A 608 -49.19 26.13 20.31
CA SER A 608 -49.77 24.80 20.51
C SER A 608 -48.74 23.66 20.62
N GLY A 609 -47.49 23.89 20.19
CA GLY A 609 -46.38 22.96 20.34
C GLY A 609 -45.45 23.26 21.51
N ARG A 610 -45.72 24.32 22.30
CA ARG A 610 -44.88 24.76 23.43
C ARG A 610 -45.49 24.38 24.78
N ASP A 611 -44.66 23.92 25.71
CA ASP A 611 -45.09 23.77 27.11
C ASP A 611 -45.14 25.14 27.82
N GLY A 612 -46.21 25.38 28.59
CA GLY A 612 -46.39 26.60 29.40
C GLY A 612 -47.22 27.73 28.78
N ALA A 613 -47.89 27.53 27.64
CA ALA A 613 -48.73 28.54 27.00
C ALA A 613 -50.19 28.54 27.52
N ALA A 614 -50.45 29.19 28.66
CA ALA A 614 -51.81 29.50 29.13
C ALA A 614 -51.88 30.76 30.02
N ASP A 615 -52.23 31.92 29.43
CA ASP A 615 -53.38 32.78 29.82
C ASP A 615 -53.26 34.21 29.23
N GLY A 616 -54.39 34.75 28.72
CA GLY A 616 -54.52 36.17 28.32
C GLY A 616 -54.87 36.38 26.83
N PRO A 617 -55.91 37.18 26.45
CA PRO A 617 -56.62 36.92 25.20
C PRO A 617 -56.54 38.00 24.09
N GLY A 618 -56.69 37.53 22.84
CA GLY A 618 -57.41 38.23 21.76
C GLY A 618 -56.60 39.20 20.87
N GLY A 619 -56.65 39.01 19.55
CA GLY A 619 -56.07 39.98 18.60
C GLY A 619 -55.91 39.47 17.16
N THR A 620 -56.99 39.55 16.38
CA THR A 620 -57.09 39.57 14.90
C THR A 620 -55.81 39.67 14.05
N VAL A 621 -55.71 38.81 13.03
CA VAL A 621 -54.93 39.05 11.79
C VAL A 621 -55.41 40.35 11.11
N PRO A 622 -54.53 41.16 10.49
CA PRO A 622 -54.54 41.19 9.02
C PRO A 622 -53.21 41.55 8.33
N GLY A 623 -53.11 41.24 7.03
CA GLY A 623 -52.67 42.24 6.06
C GLY A 623 -51.19 42.26 5.62
N THR A 624 -50.98 41.85 4.37
CA THR A 624 -49.83 42.16 3.51
C THR A 624 -49.34 43.62 3.54
N ALA A 625 -48.01 43.81 3.60
CA ALA A 625 -47.31 44.93 2.95
C ALA A 625 -45.82 44.60 2.74
N ALA A 626 -45.29 44.86 1.53
CA ALA A 626 -43.87 45.18 1.36
C ALA A 626 -43.62 46.64 1.80
N PRO A 627 -42.38 47.05 2.12
CA PRO A 627 -41.70 47.88 1.13
C PRO A 627 -40.17 47.76 1.06
N ASP A 628 -39.66 48.48 0.05
CA ASP A 628 -38.28 48.73 -0.36
C ASP A 628 -37.23 49.04 0.71
N GLY A 629 -35.99 48.71 0.33
CA GLY A 629 -34.75 49.01 1.03
C GLY A 629 -34.34 50.48 1.17
N ARG A 630 -33.18 50.63 1.81
CA ARG A 630 -32.26 51.78 1.74
C ARG A 630 -30.86 51.38 2.23
N ASP A 631 -29.86 52.07 1.69
CA ASP A 631 -28.43 51.78 1.83
C ASP A 631 -27.81 52.13 3.19
N GLY A 632 -26.60 51.58 3.40
CA GLY A 632 -25.61 52.05 4.39
C GLY A 632 -25.07 50.93 5.27
N GLY A 633 -23.79 50.59 5.27
CA GLY A 633 -22.67 51.14 4.49
C GLY A 633 -21.39 50.32 4.76
N THR A 634 -20.42 50.45 3.87
CA THR A 634 -19.13 49.73 3.87
C THR A 634 -18.37 49.74 5.20
N GLY A 635 -17.91 48.56 5.62
CA GLY A 635 -16.81 48.37 6.56
C GLY A 635 -15.98 47.18 6.08
N ALA A 636 -14.86 47.45 5.40
CA ALA A 636 -13.99 46.43 4.84
C ALA A 636 -12.68 46.39 5.62
N ASP A 637 -12.40 45.24 6.22
CA ASP A 637 -11.12 44.71 6.70
C ASP A 637 -11.35 43.19 6.76
N GLY A 638 -10.53 42.28 6.25
CA GLY A 638 -9.19 42.41 5.71
C GLY A 638 -8.48 41.06 5.86
N GLU A 639 -9.09 39.98 5.34
CA GLU A 639 -8.66 38.60 5.60
C GLU A 639 -7.71 38.12 4.49
N ALA A 640 -6.52 37.65 4.88
CA ALA A 640 -5.41 37.43 3.96
C ALA A 640 -5.62 36.18 3.06
N ASP A 641 -5.50 36.39 1.75
CA ASP A 641 -5.66 35.36 0.73
C ASP A 641 -4.35 34.57 0.53
N ASP A 642 -4.17 33.48 1.28
CA ASP A 642 -3.02 32.56 1.10
C ASP A 642 -3.26 31.63 -0.11
N ARG A 643 -3.34 32.23 -1.30
CA ARG A 643 -3.31 31.52 -2.58
C ARG A 643 -1.89 31.58 -3.14
N PRO A 644 -1.36 30.47 -3.69
CA PRO A 644 -0.15 30.55 -4.48
C PRO A 644 -0.39 31.48 -5.67
N GLU A 645 0.46 32.51 -5.76
CA GLU A 645 0.37 33.59 -6.73
C GLU A 645 0.33 33.02 -8.17
N ALA A 646 -0.68 33.42 -8.95
CA ALA A 646 -0.82 32.93 -10.32
C ALA A 646 0.36 33.45 -11.18
N PRO A 647 1.01 32.60 -11.99
CA PRO A 647 2.09 33.05 -12.86
C PRO A 647 1.58 34.13 -13.84
N PRO A 648 2.46 35.03 -14.31
CA PRO A 648 2.08 36.13 -15.18
C PRO A 648 1.37 35.62 -16.43
N VAL A 649 0.32 36.33 -16.85
CA VAL A 649 -0.50 35.95 -18.01
C VAL A 649 0.34 36.09 -19.28
N GLU A 650 0.86 34.96 -19.76
CA GLU A 650 1.60 34.85 -21.01
C GLU A 650 0.74 35.31 -22.18
N SER A 651 1.30 36.07 -23.12
CA SER A 651 0.51 36.55 -24.26
C SER A 651 0.23 35.40 -25.23
N LEU A 652 -0.93 35.48 -25.90
CA LEU A 652 -1.31 34.48 -26.90
C LEU A 652 -0.31 34.41 -28.06
N ASP A 653 0.32 35.54 -28.40
CA ASP A 653 1.27 35.63 -29.50
C ASP A 653 2.62 34.97 -29.12
N ASP A 654 3.07 35.10 -27.86
CA ASP A 654 4.27 34.41 -27.35
C ASP A 654 4.08 32.88 -27.36
N LEU A 655 2.91 32.40 -26.90
CA LEU A 655 2.58 30.97 -26.90
C LEU A 655 2.43 30.40 -28.32
N LEU A 656 2.02 31.22 -29.29
CA LEU A 656 1.99 30.84 -30.71
C LEU A 656 3.40 30.85 -31.34
N ALA A 657 4.29 31.74 -30.89
CA ALA A 657 5.70 31.71 -31.27
C ALA A 657 6.42 30.49 -30.67
N GLU A 658 6.14 30.12 -29.43
CA GLU A 658 6.63 28.87 -28.80
C GLU A 658 6.17 27.64 -29.60
N LEU A 659 4.89 27.58 -30.00
CA LEU A 659 4.36 26.51 -30.84
C LEU A 659 5.08 26.43 -32.20
N ALA A 660 5.39 27.58 -32.80
CA ALA A 660 6.11 27.64 -34.08
C ALA A 660 7.57 27.20 -33.94
N GLY A 661 8.21 27.51 -32.80
CA GLY A 661 9.61 27.20 -32.48
C GLY A 661 9.89 25.75 -32.06
N LEU A 662 8.87 24.93 -31.79
CA LEU A 662 9.07 23.48 -31.61
C LEU A 662 9.70 22.88 -32.88
N VAL A 663 10.71 22.02 -32.74
CA VAL A 663 11.31 21.30 -33.88
C VAL A 663 10.24 20.46 -34.60
N GLY A 664 10.26 20.47 -35.93
CA GLY A 664 9.35 19.70 -36.79
C GLY A 664 7.86 19.96 -36.54
N LEU A 665 7.06 18.89 -36.50
CA LEU A 665 5.63 18.91 -36.12
C LEU A 665 4.70 19.80 -36.99
N ASP A 666 5.06 20.10 -38.24
CA ASP A 666 4.32 21.03 -39.12
C ASP A 666 2.82 20.74 -39.28
N ARG A 667 2.43 19.47 -39.22
CA ARG A 667 1.02 19.06 -39.22
C ARG A 667 0.31 19.46 -37.93
N VAL A 668 0.90 19.13 -36.79
CA VAL A 668 0.40 19.46 -35.45
C VAL A 668 0.32 20.98 -35.25
N LYS A 669 1.36 21.73 -35.67
CA LYS A 669 1.37 23.20 -35.64
C LYS A 669 0.17 23.79 -36.39
N ARG A 670 -0.13 23.27 -37.60
CA ARG A 670 -1.29 23.69 -38.39
C ARG A 670 -2.62 23.30 -37.74
N ASP A 671 -2.74 22.08 -37.24
CA ASP A 671 -3.99 21.56 -36.65
C ASP A 671 -4.33 22.27 -35.32
N VAL A 672 -3.33 22.50 -34.45
CA VAL A 672 -3.45 23.30 -33.22
C VAL A 672 -3.73 24.76 -33.54
N GLY A 673 -3.02 25.35 -34.50
CA GLY A 673 -3.29 26.72 -34.97
C GLY A 673 -4.72 26.89 -35.52
N ALA A 674 -5.27 25.87 -36.17
CA ALA A 674 -6.67 25.84 -36.60
C ALA A 674 -7.65 25.70 -35.41
N GLN A 675 -7.29 24.97 -34.33
CA GLN A 675 -8.09 24.97 -33.09
C GLN A 675 -8.13 26.36 -32.46
N VAL A 676 -6.97 27.00 -32.29
CA VAL A 676 -6.85 28.35 -31.70
C VAL A 676 -7.71 29.35 -32.47
N LYS A 677 -7.63 29.39 -33.81
CA LYS A 677 -8.45 30.28 -34.66
C LYS A 677 -9.96 30.01 -34.54
N LEU A 678 -10.36 28.75 -34.38
CA LEU A 678 -11.76 28.40 -34.12
C LEU A 678 -12.21 28.89 -32.74
N MET A 679 -11.40 28.68 -31.69
CA MET A 679 -11.74 29.12 -30.33
C MET A 679 -11.74 30.65 -30.18
N GLN A 680 -10.84 31.37 -30.87
CA GLN A 680 -10.92 32.82 -31.03
C GLN A 680 -12.24 33.27 -31.65
N THR A 681 -12.74 32.53 -32.66
CA THR A 681 -14.02 32.82 -33.32
C THR A 681 -15.21 32.55 -32.38
N VAL A 682 -15.16 31.48 -31.58
CA VAL A 682 -16.15 31.19 -30.54
C VAL A 682 -16.19 32.30 -29.48
N ARG A 683 -15.01 32.71 -28.98
CA ARG A 683 -14.87 33.80 -28.00
C ARG A 683 -15.50 35.10 -28.50
N ARG A 684 -15.12 35.54 -29.71
CA ARG A 684 -15.68 36.76 -30.33
C ARG A 684 -17.21 36.70 -30.51
N ARG A 685 -17.79 35.52 -30.72
CA ARG A 685 -19.25 35.34 -30.76
C ARG A 685 -19.88 35.50 -29.37
N GLN A 686 -19.28 34.90 -28.34
CA GLN A 686 -19.74 35.01 -26.95
C GLN A 686 -19.64 36.46 -26.44
N GLU A 687 -18.53 37.15 -26.71
CA GLU A 687 -18.32 38.57 -26.41
C GLU A 687 -19.34 39.48 -27.13
N ALA A 688 -19.78 39.08 -28.34
CA ALA A 688 -20.85 39.75 -29.08
C ALA A 688 -22.28 39.31 -28.68
N GLY A 689 -22.45 38.51 -27.63
CA GLY A 689 -23.75 38.01 -27.17
C GLY A 689 -24.42 36.99 -28.11
N LEU A 690 -23.70 36.48 -29.10
CA LEU A 690 -24.21 35.50 -30.07
C LEU A 690 -24.07 34.08 -29.54
N ALA A 691 -25.06 33.23 -29.83
CA ALA A 691 -24.99 31.81 -29.52
C ALA A 691 -23.72 31.17 -30.12
N ALA A 692 -22.89 30.58 -29.25
CA ALA A 692 -21.74 29.79 -29.65
C ALA A 692 -22.21 28.45 -30.24
N PRO A 693 -21.59 27.96 -31.33
CA PRO A 693 -21.84 26.60 -31.79
C PRO A 693 -21.36 25.59 -30.72
N PRO A 694 -22.10 24.48 -30.50
CA PRO A 694 -21.70 23.45 -29.54
C PRO A 694 -20.49 22.68 -30.08
N LEU A 695 -19.30 23.11 -29.68
CA LEU A 695 -18.03 22.51 -30.07
C LEU A 695 -17.42 21.79 -28.87
N SER A 696 -17.16 20.49 -29.02
CA SER A 696 -16.28 19.79 -28.08
C SER A 696 -14.87 20.38 -28.14
N ARG A 697 -14.27 20.58 -26.97
CA ARG A 697 -12.89 21.05 -26.81
C ARG A 697 -11.89 19.89 -26.68
N ASN A 698 -12.39 18.66 -26.54
CA ASN A 698 -11.61 17.44 -26.28
C ASN A 698 -10.96 16.91 -27.57
N LEU A 699 -9.73 16.38 -27.46
CA LEU A 699 -8.89 15.99 -28.59
C LEU A 699 -8.32 14.58 -28.45
N ILE A 700 -8.09 13.91 -29.58
CA ILE A 700 -7.32 12.65 -29.67
C ILE A 700 -5.92 12.97 -30.20
N PHE A 701 -4.87 12.55 -29.51
CA PHE A 701 -3.47 12.72 -29.93
C PHE A 701 -2.90 11.36 -30.37
N ALA A 702 -2.81 11.15 -31.69
CA ALA A 702 -2.47 9.86 -32.28
C ALA A 702 -1.04 9.84 -32.86
N GLY A 703 -0.15 9.00 -32.36
CA GLY A 703 1.23 8.86 -32.89
C GLY A 703 2.18 8.08 -31.97
N ASN A 704 3.37 7.72 -32.47
CA ASN A 704 4.37 6.93 -31.74
C ASN A 704 4.90 7.63 -30.46
N PRO A 705 5.54 6.90 -29.53
CA PRO A 705 6.18 7.50 -28.35
C PRO A 705 7.21 8.58 -28.73
N GLY A 706 7.32 9.63 -27.91
CA GLY A 706 8.34 10.67 -28.08
C GLY A 706 8.11 11.70 -29.19
N THR A 707 6.99 11.65 -29.92
CA THR A 707 6.60 12.64 -30.94
C THR A 707 6.08 13.99 -30.38
N GLY A 708 6.38 14.34 -29.13
CA GLY A 708 6.00 15.65 -28.55
C GLY A 708 4.56 15.82 -28.05
N LYS A 709 3.72 14.76 -28.07
CA LYS A 709 2.31 14.79 -27.59
C LYS A 709 2.09 15.54 -26.28
N THR A 710 2.82 15.19 -25.21
CA THR A 710 2.67 15.81 -23.89
C THR A 710 3.10 17.28 -23.87
N THR A 711 4.16 17.63 -24.62
CA THR A 711 4.62 19.02 -24.78
C THR A 711 3.54 19.88 -25.41
N VAL A 712 2.94 19.40 -26.50
CA VAL A 712 1.84 20.11 -27.19
C VAL A 712 0.57 20.17 -26.34
N ALA A 713 0.27 19.13 -25.54
CA ALA A 713 -0.86 19.15 -24.63
C ALA A 713 -0.73 20.24 -23.54
N ARG A 714 0.49 20.42 -22.99
CA ARG A 714 0.82 21.46 -22.02
C ARG A 714 0.67 22.86 -22.61
N LEU A 715 1.20 23.06 -23.83
CA LEU A 715 1.10 24.33 -24.55
C LEU A 715 -0.35 24.64 -24.94
N TYR A 716 -1.15 23.63 -25.32
CA TYR A 716 -2.57 23.80 -25.62
C TYR A 716 -3.38 24.25 -24.39
N GLY A 717 -3.05 23.75 -23.19
CA GLY A 717 -3.64 24.23 -21.93
C GLY A 717 -3.37 25.73 -21.69
N ARG A 718 -2.11 26.16 -21.83
CA ARG A 718 -1.70 27.58 -21.74
C ARG A 718 -2.41 28.45 -22.79
N LEU A 719 -2.45 28.00 -24.05
CA LEU A 719 -3.17 28.68 -25.14
C LEU A 719 -4.66 28.87 -24.83
N LEU A 720 -5.34 27.87 -24.26
CA LEU A 720 -6.74 27.99 -23.87
C LEU A 720 -6.96 28.95 -22.69
N THR A 721 -6.03 29.05 -21.74
CA THR A 721 -6.09 30.03 -20.64
C THR A 721 -5.80 31.46 -21.12
N ALA A 722 -4.83 31.68 -22.01
CA ALA A 722 -4.65 32.96 -22.69
C ALA A 722 -5.90 33.39 -23.50
N LEU A 723 -6.63 32.41 -24.05
CA LEU A 723 -7.93 32.61 -24.68
C LEU A 723 -9.10 32.78 -23.69
N GLY A 724 -8.90 32.72 -22.38
CA GLY A 724 -9.96 32.85 -21.37
C GLY A 724 -10.96 31.69 -21.37
N MET A 725 -10.60 30.55 -21.97
CA MET A 725 -11.43 29.35 -22.07
C MET A 725 -11.22 28.36 -20.91
N LEU A 726 -10.12 28.50 -20.16
CA LEU A 726 -9.76 27.71 -18.99
C LEU A 726 -9.21 28.63 -17.89
N GLU A 727 -9.54 28.34 -16.63
CA GLU A 727 -9.17 29.15 -15.46
C GLU A 727 -7.65 29.17 -15.19
N ARG A 728 -6.97 28.02 -15.37
CA ARG A 728 -5.57 27.81 -14.98
C ARG A 728 -4.71 27.14 -16.05
N GLY A 729 -5.30 26.33 -16.94
CA GLY A 729 -4.60 25.76 -18.11
C GLY A 729 -3.54 24.71 -17.78
N HIS A 730 -3.44 24.29 -16.52
CA HIS A 730 -2.45 23.31 -16.06
C HIS A 730 -2.73 21.92 -16.62
N LEU A 731 -1.66 21.15 -16.88
CA LEU A 731 -1.74 19.78 -17.37
C LEU A 731 -1.73 18.78 -16.21
N VAL A 732 -2.71 17.89 -16.16
CA VAL A 732 -2.73 16.70 -15.29
C VAL A 732 -2.55 15.47 -16.16
N GLU A 733 -1.42 14.80 -16.01
CA GLU A 733 -1.11 13.56 -16.72
C GLU A 733 -1.63 12.34 -15.94
N ALA A 734 -2.22 11.38 -16.65
CA ALA A 734 -2.82 10.17 -16.11
C ALA A 734 -2.65 8.99 -17.07
N ASP A 735 -2.68 7.77 -16.53
CA ASP A 735 -2.66 6.51 -17.27
C ASP A 735 -3.72 5.53 -16.70
N ARG A 736 -3.70 4.28 -17.17
CA ARG A 736 -4.58 3.22 -16.61
C ARG A 736 -4.40 3.06 -15.10
N SER A 737 -3.17 3.09 -14.59
CA SER A 737 -2.88 2.89 -13.16
C SER A 737 -3.42 4.04 -12.30
N ALA A 738 -3.43 5.27 -12.83
CA ALA A 738 -3.96 6.44 -12.16
C ALA A 738 -5.49 6.46 -12.10
N MET A 739 -6.18 5.85 -13.08
CA MET A 739 -7.64 5.95 -13.22
C MET A 739 -8.41 4.69 -12.79
N VAL A 740 -7.83 3.51 -12.98
CA VAL A 740 -8.46 2.20 -12.67
C VAL A 740 -8.04 1.72 -11.28
N GLY A 741 -9.02 1.24 -10.51
CA GLY A 741 -8.79 0.57 -9.23
C GLY A 741 -8.40 -0.89 -9.42
N GLU A 742 -7.58 -1.42 -8.51
CA GLU A 742 -7.27 -2.86 -8.47
C GLU A 742 -8.44 -3.70 -7.92
N TYR A 743 -9.46 -3.03 -7.36
CA TYR A 743 -10.57 -3.63 -6.63
C TYR A 743 -11.93 -3.05 -7.09
N ILE A 744 -12.98 -3.84 -6.93
CA ILE A 744 -14.37 -3.51 -7.30
C ILE A 744 -14.82 -2.22 -6.59
N GLY A 745 -15.30 -1.24 -7.37
CA GLY A 745 -15.83 0.04 -6.85
C GLY A 745 -14.77 1.12 -6.55
N HIS A 746 -13.48 0.81 -6.58
CA HIS A 746 -12.42 1.82 -6.42
C HIS A 746 -12.23 2.67 -7.69
N THR A 747 -12.71 2.21 -8.85
CA THR A 747 -12.42 2.84 -10.15
C THR A 747 -13.14 4.17 -10.35
N ALA A 748 -14.45 4.24 -10.09
CA ALA A 748 -15.18 5.51 -10.22
C ALA A 748 -14.67 6.62 -9.27
N PRO A 749 -14.39 6.37 -7.97
CA PRO A 749 -13.74 7.35 -7.09
C PRO A 749 -12.37 7.81 -7.61
N LYS A 750 -11.52 6.88 -8.04
CA LYS A 750 -10.14 7.16 -8.49
C LYS A 750 -10.12 7.97 -9.80
N THR A 751 -10.93 7.58 -10.79
CA THR A 751 -11.18 8.36 -12.01
C THR A 751 -11.72 9.76 -11.68
N THR A 752 -12.65 9.88 -10.73
CA THR A 752 -13.20 11.18 -10.29
C THR A 752 -12.15 12.06 -9.63
N ALA A 753 -11.26 11.50 -8.78
CA ALA A 753 -10.20 12.24 -8.12
C ALA A 753 -9.18 12.81 -9.14
N VAL A 754 -8.77 12.01 -10.12
CA VAL A 754 -7.89 12.44 -11.22
C VAL A 754 -8.55 13.56 -12.05
N PHE A 755 -9.82 13.39 -12.44
CA PHE A 755 -10.55 14.42 -13.18
C PHE A 755 -10.73 15.71 -12.39
N ARG A 756 -11.02 15.64 -11.09
CA ARG A 756 -11.15 16.83 -10.22
C ARG A 756 -9.87 17.66 -10.15
N ARG A 757 -8.69 17.01 -10.16
CA ARG A 757 -7.39 17.71 -10.24
C ARG A 757 -7.22 18.49 -11.55
N ALA A 758 -7.87 18.06 -12.63
CA ALA A 758 -7.81 18.72 -13.94
C ALA A 758 -8.86 19.82 -14.15
N LEU A 759 -9.75 20.08 -13.18
CA LEU A 759 -10.71 21.19 -13.26
C LEU A 759 -9.97 22.54 -13.31
N GLY A 760 -10.34 23.37 -14.29
CA GLY A 760 -9.63 24.60 -14.64
C GLY A 760 -8.49 24.42 -15.66
N GLY A 761 -8.17 23.18 -16.05
CA GLY A 761 -7.03 22.83 -16.89
C GLY A 761 -7.32 21.70 -17.89
N VAL A 762 -6.29 20.89 -18.16
CA VAL A 762 -6.30 19.81 -19.16
C VAL A 762 -5.99 18.47 -18.49
N LEU A 763 -6.86 17.47 -18.67
CA LEU A 763 -6.60 16.07 -18.34
C LEU A 763 -5.98 15.38 -19.56
N PHE A 764 -4.75 14.90 -19.45
CA PHE A 764 -4.06 14.14 -20.48
C PHE A 764 -3.96 12.67 -20.07
N ILE A 765 -4.61 11.79 -20.83
CA ILE A 765 -4.63 10.34 -20.58
C ILE A 765 -3.72 9.68 -21.61
N ASP A 766 -2.53 9.23 -21.19
CA ASP A 766 -1.62 8.50 -22.08
C ASP A 766 -1.99 7.03 -22.19
N GLU A 767 -1.68 6.44 -23.35
CA GLU A 767 -2.13 5.11 -23.78
C GLU A 767 -3.60 4.80 -23.43
N ALA A 768 -4.53 5.73 -23.70
CA ALA A 768 -5.91 5.67 -23.20
C ALA A 768 -6.67 4.39 -23.62
N TYR A 769 -6.29 3.76 -24.73
CA TYR A 769 -6.81 2.45 -25.14
C TYR A 769 -6.55 1.33 -24.12
N ALA A 770 -5.55 1.48 -23.23
CA ALA A 770 -5.28 0.54 -22.15
C ALA A 770 -6.41 0.50 -21.11
N LEU A 771 -7.28 1.52 -21.06
CA LEU A 771 -8.51 1.47 -20.26
C LEU A 771 -9.51 0.43 -20.78
N VAL A 772 -9.48 0.07 -22.07
CA VAL A 772 -10.39 -0.93 -22.66
C VAL A 772 -9.57 -1.94 -23.49
N PRO A 773 -8.88 -2.88 -22.84
CA PRO A 773 -8.09 -3.89 -23.54
C PRO A 773 -9.00 -4.84 -24.34
N PRO A 774 -8.58 -5.26 -25.55
CA PRO A 774 -9.39 -6.12 -26.41
C PRO A 774 -9.59 -7.52 -25.81
N GLY A 775 -10.83 -8.02 -25.85
CA GLY A 775 -11.16 -9.39 -25.47
C GLY A 775 -11.48 -9.62 -23.99
N VAL A 776 -11.36 -8.61 -23.12
CA VAL A 776 -11.66 -8.72 -21.68
C VAL A 776 -13.05 -8.14 -21.38
N GLY A 777 -14.08 -8.99 -21.35
CA GLY A 777 -15.48 -8.58 -21.25
C GLY A 777 -15.97 -8.09 -19.88
N ASN A 778 -15.11 -7.98 -18.86
CA ASN A 778 -15.50 -7.67 -17.48
C ASN A 778 -14.38 -6.93 -16.71
N ASP A 779 -13.66 -6.03 -17.39
CA ASP A 779 -12.56 -5.23 -16.81
C ASP A 779 -13.07 -3.92 -16.19
N PHE A 780 -12.50 -3.52 -15.05
CA PHE A 780 -12.85 -2.29 -14.34
C PHE A 780 -12.63 -1.02 -15.16
N GLY A 781 -11.78 -1.06 -16.19
CA GLY A 781 -11.57 0.09 -17.08
C GLY A 781 -12.82 0.57 -17.84
N GLN A 782 -13.86 -0.27 -18.01
CA GLN A 782 -15.16 0.18 -18.52
C GLN A 782 -15.88 1.14 -17.54
N GLU A 783 -15.73 0.91 -16.24
CA GLU A 783 -16.25 1.80 -15.18
C GLU A 783 -15.52 3.16 -15.21
N ALA A 784 -14.21 3.17 -15.47
CA ALA A 784 -13.43 4.39 -15.66
C ALA A 784 -13.92 5.18 -16.88
N VAL A 785 -14.14 4.52 -18.02
CA VAL A 785 -14.66 5.16 -19.24
C VAL A 785 -16.07 5.73 -19.01
N ALA A 786 -16.98 4.98 -18.39
CA ALA A 786 -18.33 5.46 -18.09
C ALA A 786 -18.30 6.70 -17.16
N THR A 787 -17.45 6.66 -16.12
CA THR A 787 -17.25 7.77 -15.18
C THR A 787 -16.67 9.00 -15.88
N LEU A 788 -15.66 8.81 -16.74
CA LEU A 788 -15.03 9.87 -17.53
C LEU A 788 -16.03 10.53 -18.48
N VAL A 789 -16.81 9.75 -19.25
CA VAL A 789 -17.84 10.24 -20.20
C VAL A 789 -18.89 11.10 -19.50
N LYS A 790 -19.28 10.74 -18.26
CA LYS A 790 -20.18 11.54 -17.42
C LYS A 790 -19.52 12.86 -17.00
N LEU A 791 -18.32 12.80 -16.41
CA LEU A 791 -17.61 13.99 -15.92
C LEU A 791 -17.29 15.00 -17.04
N MET A 792 -17.03 14.51 -18.26
CA MET A 792 -16.85 15.32 -19.47
C MET A 792 -18.12 16.07 -19.90
N GLU A 793 -19.31 15.53 -19.65
CA GLU A 793 -20.58 16.23 -19.91
C GLU A 793 -20.79 17.32 -18.85
N ASP A 794 -20.72 16.92 -17.57
CA ASP A 794 -20.99 17.77 -16.41
C ASP A 794 -20.04 18.98 -16.31
N ASN A 795 -18.84 18.90 -16.93
CA ASN A 795 -17.78 19.91 -16.80
C ASN A 795 -17.20 20.39 -18.14
N ARG A 796 -17.94 20.28 -19.26
CA ARG A 796 -17.49 20.60 -20.63
C ARG A 796 -16.82 21.98 -20.83
N ASP A 797 -17.20 22.96 -20.02
CA ASP A 797 -16.72 24.34 -20.07
C ASP A 797 -15.61 24.64 -19.04
N ARG A 798 -15.27 23.66 -18.18
CA ARG A 798 -14.33 23.80 -17.04
C ARG A 798 -13.09 22.91 -17.14
N ALA A 799 -13.09 21.89 -17.98
CA ALA A 799 -11.94 21.02 -18.22
C ALA A 799 -11.89 20.57 -19.67
N VAL A 800 -10.69 20.32 -20.18
CA VAL A 800 -10.47 19.68 -21.49
C VAL A 800 -9.81 18.32 -21.28
N VAL A 801 -10.31 17.29 -21.94
CA VAL A 801 -9.70 15.96 -21.95
C VAL A 801 -8.96 15.73 -23.27
N ILE A 802 -7.72 15.28 -23.18
CA ILE A 802 -6.90 14.83 -24.30
C ILE A 802 -6.57 13.36 -24.06
N VAL A 803 -6.91 12.50 -25.02
CA VAL A 803 -6.57 11.06 -24.99
C VAL A 803 -5.48 10.77 -25.99
N ALA A 804 -4.41 10.10 -25.57
CA ALA A 804 -3.23 9.84 -26.39
C ALA A 804 -2.98 8.34 -26.60
N GLY A 805 -2.36 8.00 -27.74
CA GLY A 805 -1.98 6.63 -28.05
C GLY A 805 -1.60 6.40 -29.51
N TYR A 806 -1.47 5.13 -29.90
CA TYR A 806 -1.23 4.72 -31.29
C TYR A 806 -2.50 4.89 -32.15
N PRO A 807 -2.38 5.27 -33.44
CA PRO A 807 -3.55 5.61 -34.26
C PRO A 807 -4.62 4.51 -34.39
N GLY A 808 -4.23 3.24 -34.57
CA GLY A 808 -5.19 2.14 -34.74
C GLY A 808 -5.92 1.78 -33.44
N GLU A 809 -5.19 1.79 -32.33
CA GLU A 809 -5.69 1.54 -30.98
C GLU A 809 -6.62 2.65 -30.50
N MET A 810 -6.30 3.91 -30.81
CA MET A 810 -7.17 5.04 -30.47
C MET A 810 -8.50 5.00 -31.22
N SER A 811 -8.51 4.62 -32.51
CA SER A 811 -9.77 4.38 -33.24
C SER A 811 -10.62 3.33 -32.53
N ARG A 812 -10.04 2.16 -32.19
CA ARG A 812 -10.74 1.09 -31.45
C ARG A 812 -11.26 1.56 -30.08
N PHE A 813 -10.48 2.37 -29.35
CA PHE A 813 -10.87 2.89 -28.04
C PHE A 813 -12.07 3.82 -28.15
N ILE A 814 -12.09 4.73 -29.12
CA ILE A 814 -13.21 5.64 -29.34
C ILE A 814 -14.47 4.87 -29.79
N ASP A 815 -14.30 3.87 -30.65
CA ASP A 815 -15.40 2.99 -31.09
C ASP A 815 -15.93 2.07 -29.97
N SER A 816 -15.18 1.88 -28.88
CA SER A 816 -15.59 1.00 -27.77
C SER A 816 -16.75 1.55 -26.93
N ASN A 817 -17.03 2.85 -26.98
CA ASN A 817 -18.11 3.48 -26.25
C ASN A 817 -18.69 4.67 -27.04
N PRO A 818 -19.99 4.66 -27.44
CA PRO A 818 -20.61 5.76 -28.19
C PRO A 818 -20.50 7.14 -27.51
N GLY A 819 -20.40 7.17 -26.18
CA GLY A 819 -20.17 8.39 -25.42
C GLY A 819 -18.82 9.04 -25.75
N LEU A 820 -17.76 8.26 -25.95
CA LEU A 820 -16.45 8.76 -26.38
C LEU A 820 -16.52 9.35 -27.79
N ALA A 821 -17.09 8.63 -28.76
CA ALA A 821 -17.21 9.09 -30.14
C ALA A 821 -17.98 10.43 -30.26
N SER A 822 -19.01 10.64 -29.45
CA SER A 822 -19.73 11.92 -29.41
C SER A 822 -18.92 13.10 -28.85
N ARG A 823 -17.95 12.82 -27.96
CA ARG A 823 -17.17 13.83 -27.22
C ARG A 823 -15.79 14.09 -27.81
N PHE A 824 -15.21 13.15 -28.54
CA PHE A 824 -13.90 13.27 -29.19
C PHE A 824 -14.06 13.40 -30.71
N THR A 825 -14.34 14.62 -31.18
CA THR A 825 -14.68 14.90 -32.58
C THR A 825 -13.48 15.24 -33.48
N ARG A 826 -12.27 15.30 -32.92
CA ARG A 826 -11.04 15.70 -33.63
C ARG A 826 -9.82 14.90 -33.18
N THR A 827 -9.04 14.47 -34.17
CA THR A 827 -7.77 13.77 -33.99
C THR A 827 -6.63 14.62 -34.56
N ILE A 828 -5.62 14.87 -33.75
CA ILE A 828 -4.34 15.45 -34.17
C ILE A 828 -3.35 14.29 -34.34
N THR A 829 -2.78 14.17 -35.53
CA THR A 829 -1.79 13.12 -35.83
C THR A 829 -0.38 13.67 -35.61
N PHE A 830 0.41 12.93 -34.84
CA PHE A 830 1.81 13.19 -34.55
C PHE A 830 2.64 12.18 -35.33
N ASP A 831 3.12 12.61 -36.50
CA ASP A 831 3.98 11.84 -37.38
C ASP A 831 5.39 11.68 -36.74
N ASP A 832 6.19 10.71 -37.18
CA ASP A 832 7.56 10.49 -36.68
C ASP A 832 8.51 11.59 -37.21
N TYR A 833 9.44 12.07 -36.37
CA TYR A 833 10.41 13.11 -36.76
C TYR A 833 11.37 12.60 -37.84
N ALA A 834 11.65 13.38 -38.88
CA ALA A 834 12.67 13.08 -39.88
C ALA A 834 14.09 12.96 -39.26
N ASP A 835 15.05 12.39 -39.98
CA ASP A 835 16.41 12.17 -39.44
C ASP A 835 17.10 13.49 -39.07
N ASP A 836 16.92 14.53 -39.90
CA ASP A 836 17.39 15.89 -39.61
C ASP A 836 16.67 16.52 -38.42
N GLU A 837 15.36 16.30 -38.26
CA GLU A 837 14.58 16.79 -37.11
C GLU A 837 14.99 16.09 -35.80
N LEU A 838 15.47 14.85 -35.85
CA LEU A 838 16.04 14.16 -34.69
C LEU A 838 17.42 14.73 -34.33
N ALA A 839 18.23 15.12 -35.32
CA ALA A 839 19.49 15.83 -35.10
C ALA A 839 19.25 17.24 -34.51
N ASP A 840 18.25 17.98 -35.00
CA ASP A 840 17.81 19.27 -34.43
C ASP A 840 17.41 19.15 -32.95
N ILE A 841 16.74 18.05 -32.55
CA ILE A 841 16.40 17.79 -31.15
C ILE A 841 17.65 17.57 -30.30
N VAL A 842 18.66 16.84 -30.82
CA VAL A 842 19.94 16.65 -30.11
C VAL A 842 20.68 17.98 -29.98
N GLU A 843 20.76 18.78 -31.04
CA GLU A 843 21.40 20.10 -31.02
C GLU A 843 20.72 21.06 -30.02
N ALA A 844 19.39 21.09 -29.98
CA ALA A 844 18.64 21.87 -29.00
C ALA A 844 18.93 21.44 -27.55
N GLN A 845 19.18 20.14 -27.31
CA GLN A 845 19.63 19.67 -25.99
C GLN A 845 21.08 20.03 -25.70
N CYS A 846 21.97 20.01 -26.70
CA CYS A 846 23.35 20.46 -26.53
C CYS A 846 23.35 21.91 -26.06
N ALA A 847 22.64 22.80 -26.77
CA ALA A 847 22.51 24.21 -26.39
C ALA A 847 21.88 24.42 -25.01
N GLN A 848 20.89 23.61 -24.61
CA GLN A 848 20.27 23.67 -23.28
C GLN A 848 21.25 23.29 -22.15
N HIS A 849 22.24 22.45 -22.45
CA HIS A 849 23.21 21.91 -21.49
C HIS A 849 24.62 22.50 -21.66
N GLU A 850 24.74 23.64 -22.36
CA GLU A 850 26.00 24.35 -22.63
C GLU A 850 27.04 23.55 -23.45
N TYR A 851 26.59 22.53 -24.21
CA TYR A 851 27.41 21.82 -25.19
C TYR A 851 27.30 22.40 -26.60
N GLU A 852 28.42 22.45 -27.32
CA GLU A 852 28.50 22.77 -28.74
C GLU A 852 28.56 21.47 -29.57
N LEU A 853 27.52 21.22 -30.37
CA LEU A 853 27.53 20.13 -31.36
C LEU A 853 28.33 20.58 -32.59
N THR A 854 29.41 19.87 -32.92
CA THR A 854 30.21 20.20 -34.11
C THR A 854 29.51 19.76 -35.40
N GLU A 855 29.68 20.52 -36.49
CA GLU A 855 29.07 20.23 -37.81
C GLU A 855 29.34 18.77 -38.29
N PRO A 856 30.55 18.20 -38.14
CA PRO A 856 30.78 16.80 -38.47
C PRO A 856 30.02 15.81 -37.57
N ALA A 857 29.82 16.15 -36.28
CA ALA A 857 29.05 15.31 -35.35
C ALA A 857 27.55 15.35 -35.68
N ARG A 858 27.04 16.51 -36.08
CA ARG A 858 25.67 16.68 -36.61
C ARG A 858 25.43 15.81 -37.85
N ALA A 859 26.38 15.79 -38.78
CA ALA A 859 26.32 14.91 -39.96
C ALA A 859 26.36 13.41 -39.59
N ALA A 860 27.19 13.03 -38.61
CA ALA A 860 27.25 11.66 -38.10
C ALA A 860 25.94 11.24 -37.39
N LEU A 861 25.27 12.15 -36.68
CA LEU A 861 23.95 11.92 -36.06
C LEU A 861 22.85 11.65 -37.09
N ALA A 862 22.77 12.44 -38.16
CA ALA A 862 21.82 12.18 -39.25
C ALA A 862 22.06 10.79 -39.88
N GLY A 863 23.33 10.42 -40.10
CA GLY A 863 23.73 9.07 -40.52
C GLY A 863 23.27 7.98 -39.54
N TYR A 864 23.50 8.17 -38.24
CA TYR A 864 23.05 7.25 -37.19
C TYR A 864 21.53 7.06 -37.20
N PHE A 865 20.74 8.15 -37.21
CA PHE A 865 19.28 8.07 -37.21
C PHE A 865 18.71 7.40 -38.46
N SER A 866 19.31 7.63 -39.64
CA SER A 866 18.89 6.98 -40.89
C SER A 866 19.01 5.44 -40.85
N GLY A 867 19.89 4.91 -39.99
CA GLY A 867 20.06 3.48 -39.76
C GLY A 867 19.02 2.87 -38.80
N VAL A 868 18.23 3.66 -38.07
CA VAL A 868 17.31 3.17 -37.04
C VAL A 868 15.93 2.84 -37.63
N PRO A 869 15.43 1.59 -37.51
CA PRO A 869 14.12 1.23 -38.06
C PRO A 869 12.96 1.97 -37.37
N ARG A 870 12.19 2.72 -38.17
CA ARG A 870 10.98 3.47 -37.77
C ARG A 870 9.76 2.54 -37.65
N VAL A 871 9.82 1.61 -36.69
CA VAL A 871 8.77 0.62 -36.41
C VAL A 871 7.82 1.10 -35.29
N ARG A 872 6.75 0.35 -35.04
CA ARG A 872 5.85 0.59 -33.90
C ARG A 872 6.65 0.67 -32.59
N GLY A 873 6.45 1.75 -31.84
CA GLY A 873 7.18 2.00 -30.59
C GLY A 873 8.51 2.72 -30.76
N PHE A 874 8.85 3.16 -31.98
CA PHE A 874 10.00 4.02 -32.24
C PHE A 874 9.98 5.26 -31.32
N GLY A 875 11.11 5.50 -30.64
CA GLY A 875 11.19 6.43 -29.52
C GLY A 875 11.23 7.92 -29.88
N ASN A 876 11.43 8.27 -31.15
CA ASN A 876 11.47 9.65 -31.65
C ASN A 876 12.33 10.57 -30.76
N GLY A 877 11.77 11.65 -30.21
CA GLY A 877 12.48 12.57 -29.32
C GLY A 877 13.04 11.89 -28.06
N ARG A 878 12.45 10.79 -27.55
CA ARG A 878 13.05 10.02 -26.44
C ARG A 878 14.35 9.33 -26.87
N LEU A 879 14.43 8.83 -28.11
CA LEU A 879 15.66 8.28 -28.68
C LEU A 879 16.71 9.37 -28.84
N ALA A 880 16.34 10.55 -29.36
CA ALA A 880 17.25 11.70 -29.44
C ALA A 880 17.84 12.06 -28.06
N ARG A 881 17.02 12.07 -26.98
CA ARG A 881 17.52 12.29 -25.61
C ARG A 881 18.50 11.22 -25.13
N GLN A 882 18.24 9.96 -25.45
CA GLN A 882 19.11 8.83 -25.11
C GLN A 882 20.44 8.89 -25.87
N VAL A 883 20.40 9.31 -27.14
CA VAL A 883 21.61 9.53 -27.96
C VAL A 883 22.43 10.68 -27.38
N PHE A 884 21.81 11.84 -27.09
CA PHE A 884 22.50 12.96 -26.43
C PHE A 884 23.17 12.56 -25.11
N GLN A 885 22.44 11.86 -24.23
CA GLN A 885 23.02 11.35 -22.97
C GLN A 885 24.25 10.46 -23.25
N ARG A 886 24.12 9.50 -24.18
CA ARG A 886 25.22 8.60 -24.52
C ARG A 886 26.41 9.31 -25.15
N MET A 887 26.18 10.39 -25.92
CA MET A 887 27.26 11.26 -26.42
C MET A 887 28.01 11.94 -25.27
N THR A 888 27.31 12.47 -24.26
CA THR A 888 27.97 13.06 -23.08
C THR A 888 28.74 12.01 -22.25
N GLU A 889 28.25 10.77 -22.19
CA GLU A 889 28.96 9.67 -21.52
C GLU A 889 30.25 9.25 -22.25
N ILE A 890 30.22 9.21 -23.59
CA ILE A 890 31.40 8.90 -24.43
C ILE A 890 32.39 10.07 -24.39
N GLN A 891 31.92 11.31 -24.50
CA GLN A 891 32.75 12.51 -24.38
C GLN A 891 33.43 12.58 -23.01
N ALA A 892 32.73 12.29 -21.91
CA ALA A 892 33.32 12.27 -20.58
C ALA A 892 34.45 11.22 -20.45
N GLN A 893 34.31 10.06 -21.08
CA GLN A 893 35.39 9.05 -21.14
C GLN A 893 36.57 9.55 -21.98
N ARG A 894 36.31 10.05 -23.18
CA ARG A 894 37.33 10.62 -24.09
C ARG A 894 38.12 11.75 -23.43
N VAL A 895 37.44 12.63 -22.68
CA VAL A 895 38.07 13.77 -21.99
C VAL A 895 38.82 13.33 -20.73
N ALA A 896 38.36 12.30 -20.01
CA ALA A 896 39.07 11.75 -18.86
C ALA A 896 40.42 11.08 -19.23
N ASP A 897 40.55 10.57 -20.46
CA ASP A 897 41.80 10.02 -20.99
C ASP A 897 42.79 11.10 -21.49
N LEU A 898 42.39 12.38 -21.54
CA LEU A 898 43.28 13.50 -21.90
C LEU A 898 44.16 13.93 -20.72
N THR A 899 45.43 14.24 -21.00
CA THR A 899 46.42 14.56 -19.96
C THR A 899 46.31 16.00 -19.42
N ASP A 900 45.71 16.91 -20.18
CA ASP A 900 45.42 18.31 -19.82
C ASP A 900 44.22 18.79 -20.68
N PRO A 901 42.97 18.50 -20.30
CA PRO A 901 41.79 18.81 -21.09
C PRO A 901 41.47 20.31 -21.07
N SER A 902 41.19 20.89 -22.23
CA SER A 902 40.82 22.31 -22.33
C SER A 902 39.32 22.53 -22.06
N THR A 903 38.93 23.79 -21.82
CA THR A 903 37.52 24.17 -21.73
C THR A 903 36.76 23.88 -23.04
N ASP A 904 37.45 23.92 -24.18
CA ASP A 904 36.87 23.63 -25.50
C ASP A 904 36.54 22.12 -25.65
N ASP A 905 37.39 21.24 -25.10
CA ASP A 905 37.15 19.78 -25.06
C ASP A 905 35.97 19.40 -24.17
N LEU A 906 35.75 20.16 -23.08
CA LEU A 906 34.63 19.99 -22.15
C LEU A 906 33.30 20.44 -22.76
N LEU A 907 33.31 21.44 -23.65
CA LEU A 907 32.12 22.01 -24.28
C LEU A 907 31.73 21.28 -25.58
N ARG A 908 32.68 20.70 -26.34
CA ARG A 908 32.39 20.16 -27.69
C ARG A 908 32.09 18.68 -27.74
N LEU A 909 31.02 18.36 -28.48
CA LEU A 909 30.69 17.02 -28.95
C LEU A 909 31.16 16.81 -30.40
N VAL A 910 32.00 15.79 -30.61
CA VAL A 910 32.68 15.48 -31.88
C VAL A 910 32.13 14.16 -32.47
N PRO A 911 32.43 13.81 -33.74
CA PRO A 911 31.90 12.58 -34.37
C PRO A 911 32.16 11.29 -33.58
N ASP A 912 33.31 11.20 -32.93
CA ASP A 912 33.71 10.03 -32.13
C ASP A 912 32.85 9.86 -30.87
N ASP A 913 32.13 10.91 -30.44
CA ASP A 913 31.17 10.84 -29.34
C ASP A 913 29.80 10.29 -29.80
N VAL A 914 29.53 10.23 -31.11
CA VAL A 914 28.28 9.66 -31.64
C VAL A 914 28.28 8.14 -31.47
N PRO A 915 27.24 7.55 -30.85
CA PRO A 915 27.18 6.11 -30.64
C PRO A 915 27.28 5.31 -31.95
N SER A 916 28.10 4.26 -31.97
CA SER A 916 28.09 3.28 -33.06
C SER A 916 26.71 2.59 -33.15
N SER A 917 26.17 2.53 -34.36
CA SER A 917 24.89 1.88 -34.73
C SER A 917 24.87 0.38 -34.44
#